data_AF-A0A1G7TRS4-F1
#
_entry.id   AF-A0A1G7TRS4-F1
#
_cell.length_a   1.000
_cell.length_b   1.000
_cell.length_c   1.000
_cell.angle_alpha   90.00
_cell.angle_beta   90.00
_cell.angle_gamma   90.00
#
_symmetry.space_group_name_H-M   'P 1'
#
loop_
_entity.id
_entity.type
_entity.pdbx_description
1 polymer ?
#
loop_
_entity_poly.entity_id
_entity_poly.type
_entity_poly.pdbx_seq_one_letter_code
_entity_poly.pdbx_strand_id
1 'polypeptide(L)'
;MKQLVQNLRTGETSLLNVPVPLARKGYLLIKSRKSLVSAGTERMLIAFGKANFLLKARQQPDKLRLVLDKIKTDGLWKTTRSVLRRLDQLLPLGYCNVGEIVGIGEGVEGFTIGDRVVSNGPHAGMVCVPANLVAKVPDHVPDEEAAFAVLGAVGLHGVRLLAPAIGERVAVIGLGLVGLMVADILRAQGCEVTGIEPEESRRRIAEAKGIAAIDPTKYTGKLISGQFGEMDGVIIAASSRSVNVIGMAAAICRKKGKIVLIGDVPLHLNRSDFYHKELTFQVSCAYGPGRYDHAYEEQGADYPLPYVRWTVNRNFQEVLRLLGNGSLDVKPLISDILPLESYSSLFRKDNRSLGVLIDYSGECQPDETVIRNPDHAFVRQNVVAAVIGAGNFACMTLLPALRRKCIKYIASYGGLRASELAAKYGIPLIATDYRKVLADRGVNLVIIATRHDQHVAIAADALRAGKHVFVEKPLSIDAAGIDKVKTALQNAPSPVSLTVGFNRRYAPHVAQMRELLEGGPMNIVITVNAGCILGNTWIHDSTRGGGRLVGEACHFIDLVAWITQSRITEVCTHALTVGGCLSSENASVLLRLANGSAGTVHYFSNGHGGYPKERIEVHSLGRTLVLDDYKTLRGYGFEGFRGMTKNAGKGHQEQFDQLFECISCGKEPLMPPEDIWNASRATLAARDSMWTGSWVKVS
;
A
#
# COMPACT_ATOMS: atom_id res chain seq x y z
N MET A 1 -8.56 17.48 -8.54
CA MET A 1 -9.07 16.40 -9.41
C MET A 1 -10.22 15.62 -8.75
N LYS A 2 -11.10 15.01 -9.54
CA LYS A 2 -12.14 14.08 -9.07
C LYS A 2 -11.68 12.63 -9.17
N GLN A 3 -12.01 11.81 -8.17
CA GLN A 3 -11.66 10.39 -8.11
C GLN A 3 -12.80 9.55 -7.54
N LEU A 4 -13.11 8.43 -8.21
CA LEU A 4 -14.12 7.49 -7.76
C LEU A 4 -13.54 6.55 -6.69
N VAL A 5 -14.26 6.42 -5.57
CA VAL A 5 -13.82 5.61 -4.43
C VAL A 5 -14.97 4.80 -3.84
N GLN A 6 -14.63 3.73 -3.14
CA GLN A 6 -15.58 2.90 -2.40
C GLN A 6 -15.19 2.78 -0.93
N ASN A 7 -16.16 2.93 -0.05
CA ASN A 7 -16.01 2.61 1.36
C ASN A 7 -16.20 1.10 1.56
N LEU A 8 -15.15 0.40 2.01
CA LEU A 8 -15.19 -1.06 2.21
C LEU A 8 -16.14 -1.52 3.31
N ARG A 9 -16.48 -0.67 4.27
CA ARG A 9 -17.38 -1.00 5.36
C ARG A 9 -18.82 -0.93 4.91
N THR A 10 -19.20 0.17 4.25
CA THR A 10 -20.60 0.41 3.83
C THR A 10 -20.90 -0.11 2.43
N GLY A 11 -19.88 -0.33 1.60
CA GLY A 11 -20.03 -0.62 0.17
C GLY A 11 -20.56 0.57 -0.63
N GLU A 12 -20.53 1.77 -0.04
CA GLU A 12 -20.96 3.01 -0.67
C GLU A 12 -19.87 3.50 -1.63
N THR A 13 -20.28 3.88 -2.83
CA THR A 13 -19.41 4.50 -3.84
C THR A 13 -19.64 6.00 -3.85
N SER A 14 -18.56 6.78 -3.81
CA SER A 14 -18.61 8.24 -3.82
C SER A 14 -17.54 8.84 -4.74
N LEU A 15 -17.79 10.08 -5.16
CA LEU A 15 -16.84 10.86 -5.95
C LEU A 15 -16.18 11.89 -5.04
N LEU A 16 -14.86 11.80 -4.87
CA LEU A 16 -14.11 12.72 -4.02
C LEU A 16 -13.28 13.72 -4.83
N ASN A 17 -13.22 14.94 -4.31
CA ASN A 17 -12.21 15.90 -4.71
C ASN A 17 -10.92 15.61 -3.93
N VAL A 18 -9.85 15.31 -4.67
CA VAL A 18 -8.51 15.05 -4.12
C VAL A 18 -7.48 15.90 -4.88
N PRO A 19 -6.36 16.28 -4.25
CA PRO A 19 -5.30 16.99 -4.96
C PRO A 19 -4.62 16.07 -5.99
N VAL A 20 -4.10 16.66 -7.06
CA VAL A 20 -3.44 15.94 -8.15
C VAL A 20 -2.19 15.22 -7.62
N PRO A 21 -2.01 13.90 -7.88
CA PRO A 21 -0.83 13.19 -7.43
C PRO A 21 0.44 13.72 -8.11
N LEU A 22 1.57 13.63 -7.42
CA LEU A 22 2.87 13.96 -8.01
C LEU A 22 3.42 12.78 -8.84
N ALA A 23 4.10 13.09 -9.93
CA ALA A 23 4.96 12.15 -10.63
C ALA A 23 6.09 11.70 -9.69
N ARG A 24 6.30 10.39 -9.60
CA ARG A 24 7.30 9.77 -8.69
C ARG A 24 8.34 9.03 -9.52
N LYS A 25 9.54 8.83 -8.97
CA LYS A 25 10.56 7.98 -9.59
C LYS A 25 9.97 6.65 -10.09
N GLY A 26 10.12 6.34 -11.38
CA GLY A 26 9.57 5.14 -12.02
C GLY A 26 8.08 5.21 -12.42
N TYR A 27 7.40 6.35 -12.23
CA TYR A 27 5.97 6.53 -12.49
C TYR A 27 5.72 7.63 -13.53
N LEU A 28 4.58 7.53 -14.19
CA LEU A 28 4.04 8.51 -15.14
C LEU A 28 2.79 9.15 -14.55
N LEU A 29 2.69 10.47 -14.67
CA LEU A 29 1.48 11.23 -14.37
C LEU A 29 0.68 11.39 -15.66
N ILE A 30 -0.56 10.90 -15.66
CA ILE A 30 -1.40 10.78 -16.84
C ILE A 30 -2.71 11.51 -16.59
N LYS A 31 -3.05 12.46 -17.47
CA LYS A 31 -4.35 13.12 -17.51
C LYS A 31 -5.33 12.21 -18.23
N SER A 32 -6.29 11.67 -17.49
CA SER A 32 -7.26 10.74 -18.05
C SER A 32 -8.17 11.46 -19.05
N ARG A 33 -8.43 10.79 -20.17
CA ARG A 33 -9.42 11.18 -21.18
C ARG A 33 -10.63 10.27 -21.13
N LYS A 34 -10.40 8.95 -21.03
CA LYS A 34 -11.45 7.95 -20.88
C LYS A 34 -11.04 6.83 -19.91
N SER A 35 -12.03 6.20 -19.28
CA SER A 35 -11.82 4.94 -18.57
C SER A 35 -12.99 3.99 -18.80
N LEU A 36 -12.77 2.69 -18.69
CA LEU A 36 -13.80 1.68 -18.95
C LEU A 36 -14.25 1.02 -17.66
N VAL A 37 -15.56 1.01 -17.44
CA VAL A 37 -16.22 0.30 -16.36
C VAL A 37 -16.92 -0.94 -16.91
N SER A 38 -16.40 -2.10 -16.54
CA SER A 38 -17.06 -3.40 -16.67
C SER A 38 -18.10 -3.57 -15.57
N ALA A 39 -19.36 -3.72 -15.97
CA ALA A 39 -20.45 -3.97 -15.03
C ALA A 39 -20.22 -5.23 -14.18
N GLY A 40 -19.52 -6.25 -14.69
CA GLY A 40 -19.23 -7.49 -13.96
C GLY A 40 -18.20 -7.32 -12.84
N THR A 41 -17.05 -6.73 -13.15
CA THR A 41 -15.95 -6.52 -12.19
C THR A 41 -16.36 -5.57 -11.06
N GLU A 42 -17.06 -4.49 -11.41
CA GLU A 42 -17.44 -3.46 -10.46
C GLU A 42 -18.53 -3.97 -9.49
N ARG A 43 -19.48 -4.78 -10.00
CA ARG A 43 -20.46 -5.47 -9.16
C ARG A 43 -19.82 -6.45 -8.18
N MET A 44 -18.75 -7.15 -8.57
CA MET A 44 -18.01 -8.02 -7.66
C MET A 44 -17.39 -7.22 -6.51
N LEU A 45 -16.71 -6.11 -6.82
CA LEU A 45 -16.12 -5.22 -5.81
C LEU A 45 -17.17 -4.63 -4.87
N ILE A 46 -18.30 -4.16 -5.41
CA ILE A 46 -19.44 -3.66 -4.62
C ILE A 46 -20.08 -4.75 -3.78
N ALA A 47 -20.32 -5.94 -4.34
CA ALA A 47 -20.89 -7.06 -3.60
C ALA A 47 -19.99 -7.49 -2.45
N PHE A 48 -18.67 -7.48 -2.66
CA PHE A 48 -17.69 -7.65 -1.59
C PHE A 48 -17.81 -6.54 -0.54
N GLY A 49 -17.86 -5.27 -0.94
CA GLY A 49 -18.03 -4.11 -0.05
C GLY A 49 -19.32 -4.15 0.78
N LYS A 50 -20.44 -4.61 0.20
CA LYS A 50 -21.76 -4.71 0.86
C LYS A 50 -21.95 -6.00 1.66
N ALA A 51 -21.06 -6.99 1.51
CA ALA A 51 -21.16 -8.24 2.26
C ALA A 51 -21.01 -8.02 3.77
N ASN A 52 -21.76 -8.77 4.58
CA ASN A 52 -21.59 -8.74 6.03
C ASN A 52 -20.20 -9.24 6.43
N PHE A 53 -19.76 -8.92 7.66
CA PHE A 53 -18.41 -9.28 8.12
C PHE A 53 -18.14 -10.78 8.05
N LEU A 54 -19.16 -11.63 8.28
CA LEU A 54 -19.04 -13.09 8.24
C LEU A 54 -18.74 -13.59 6.81
N LEU A 55 -19.42 -13.05 5.80
CA LEU A 55 -19.22 -13.37 4.39
C LEU A 55 -17.86 -12.84 3.90
N LYS A 56 -17.47 -11.61 4.28
CA LYS A 56 -16.13 -11.08 3.98
C LYS A 56 -15.02 -11.96 4.57
N ALA A 57 -15.20 -12.41 5.82
CA ALA A 57 -14.27 -13.32 6.48
C ALA A 57 -14.20 -14.68 5.80
N ARG A 58 -15.35 -15.23 5.36
CA ARG A 58 -15.43 -16.50 4.63
C ARG A 58 -14.79 -16.41 3.24
N GLN A 59 -14.89 -15.26 2.57
CA GLN A 59 -14.26 -15.00 1.28
C GLN A 59 -12.75 -14.73 1.38
N GLN A 60 -12.23 -14.44 2.58
CA GLN A 60 -10.81 -14.19 2.84
C GLN A 60 -10.32 -14.98 4.07
N PRO A 61 -10.32 -16.33 4.01
CA PRO A 61 -10.02 -17.19 5.16
C PRO A 61 -8.62 -16.95 5.73
N ASP A 62 -7.64 -16.64 4.90
CA ASP A 62 -6.27 -16.33 5.35
C ASP A 62 -6.21 -15.05 6.18
N LYS A 63 -6.98 -14.02 5.78
CA LYS A 63 -7.08 -12.78 6.57
C LYS A 63 -7.84 -12.99 7.86
N LEU A 64 -8.85 -13.87 7.87
CA LEU A 64 -9.53 -14.24 9.11
C LEU A 64 -8.57 -14.92 10.09
N ARG A 65 -7.71 -15.82 9.60
CA ARG A 65 -6.68 -16.46 10.43
C ARG A 65 -5.72 -15.41 11.04
N LEU A 66 -5.23 -14.47 10.22
CA LEU A 66 -4.41 -13.35 10.70
C LEU A 66 -5.13 -12.50 11.76
N VAL A 67 -6.44 -12.27 11.60
CA VAL A 67 -7.24 -11.54 12.59
C VAL A 67 -7.39 -12.34 13.89
N LEU A 68 -7.64 -13.64 13.82
CA LEU A 68 -7.73 -14.50 15.01
C LEU A 68 -6.40 -14.57 15.76
N ASP A 69 -5.28 -14.69 15.05
CA ASP A 69 -3.94 -14.66 15.63
C ASP A 69 -3.65 -13.29 16.25
N LYS A 70 -4.12 -12.21 15.61
CA LYS A 70 -4.03 -10.86 16.17
C LYS A 70 -4.91 -10.67 17.42
N ILE A 71 -6.10 -11.28 17.48
CA ILE A 71 -6.95 -11.28 18.69
C ILE A 71 -6.22 -11.96 19.86
N LYS A 72 -5.54 -13.08 19.60
CA LYS A 72 -4.78 -13.81 20.62
C LYS A 72 -3.59 -13.01 21.16
N THR A 73 -2.98 -12.17 20.33
CA THR A 73 -1.76 -11.41 20.66
C THR A 73 -2.03 -10.01 21.19
N ASP A 74 -2.84 -9.22 20.48
CA ASP A 74 -3.15 -7.82 20.82
C ASP A 74 -4.41 -7.69 21.69
N GLY A 75 -5.18 -8.77 21.87
CA GLY A 75 -6.49 -8.77 22.51
C GLY A 75 -7.64 -8.41 21.54
N LEU A 76 -8.85 -8.81 21.91
CA LEU A 76 -10.06 -8.66 21.08
C LEU A 76 -10.33 -7.20 20.69
N TRP A 77 -10.23 -6.28 21.65
CA TRP A 77 -10.60 -4.87 21.44
C TRP A 77 -9.64 -4.11 20.51
N LYS A 78 -8.33 -4.26 20.68
CA LYS A 78 -7.34 -3.63 19.78
C LYS A 78 -7.45 -4.20 18.37
N THR A 79 -7.69 -5.50 18.26
CA THR A 79 -7.81 -6.18 16.97
C THR A 79 -9.09 -5.78 16.23
N THR A 80 -10.24 -5.80 16.90
CA THR A 80 -11.51 -5.33 16.30
C THR A 80 -11.41 -3.88 15.85
N ARG A 81 -10.79 -2.99 16.63
CA ARG A 81 -10.54 -1.59 16.22
C ARG A 81 -9.61 -1.49 15.01
N SER A 82 -8.56 -2.32 14.94
CA SER A 82 -7.64 -2.39 13.79
C SER A 82 -8.35 -2.88 12.52
N VAL A 83 -9.24 -3.87 12.64
CA VAL A 83 -10.01 -4.44 11.52
C VAL A 83 -11.07 -3.46 11.03
N LEU A 84 -11.90 -2.93 11.95
CA LEU A 84 -12.92 -1.92 11.64
C LEU A 84 -12.30 -0.74 10.89
N ARG A 85 -11.13 -0.27 11.32
CA ARG A 85 -10.47 0.85 10.67
C ARG A 85 -9.89 0.51 9.30
N ARG A 86 -9.43 -0.72 9.06
CA ARG A 86 -9.01 -1.16 7.71
C ARG A 86 -10.21 -1.21 6.76
N LEU A 87 -11.39 -1.51 7.29
CA LEU A 87 -12.65 -1.51 6.55
C LEU A 87 -13.23 -0.11 6.36
N ASP A 88 -12.92 0.85 7.24
CA ASP A 88 -13.28 2.26 7.05
C ASP A 88 -12.48 2.96 5.93
N GLN A 89 -11.40 2.34 5.45
CA GLN A 89 -10.53 2.93 4.44
C GLN A 89 -11.23 3.01 3.08
N LEU A 90 -11.09 4.16 2.44
CA LEU A 90 -11.57 4.34 1.07
C LEU A 90 -10.64 3.63 0.10
N LEU A 91 -11.20 2.74 -0.71
CA LEU A 91 -10.51 2.13 -1.83
C LEU A 91 -10.71 2.96 -3.08
N PRO A 92 -9.63 3.28 -3.82
CA PRO A 92 -9.79 3.80 -5.17
C PRO A 92 -10.43 2.73 -6.05
N LEU A 93 -11.46 3.11 -6.81
CA LEU A 93 -12.06 2.24 -7.82
C LEU A 93 -11.37 2.44 -9.16
N GLY A 94 -11.45 1.43 -10.03
CA GLY A 94 -10.90 1.42 -11.37
C GLY A 94 -9.58 0.70 -11.56
N TYR A 95 -9.31 0.41 -12.83
CA TYR A 95 -8.27 -0.52 -13.28
C TYR A 95 -7.78 -0.23 -14.69
N CYS A 96 -8.32 0.78 -15.38
CA CYS A 96 -7.90 1.14 -16.72
C CYS A 96 -8.20 2.61 -17.00
N ASN A 97 -7.29 3.28 -17.69
CA ASN A 97 -7.48 4.64 -18.22
C ASN A 97 -6.78 4.76 -19.56
N VAL A 98 -7.34 5.57 -20.45
CA VAL A 98 -6.66 6.17 -21.59
C VAL A 98 -6.46 7.64 -21.28
N GLY A 99 -5.28 8.15 -21.55
CA GLY A 99 -4.96 9.54 -21.26
C GLY A 99 -3.69 10.00 -21.93
N GLU A 100 -3.25 11.17 -21.50
CA GLU A 100 -2.06 11.84 -22.01
C GLU A 100 -1.05 12.01 -20.88
N ILE A 101 0.23 11.73 -21.16
CA ILE A 101 1.31 11.95 -20.19
C ILE A 101 1.48 13.46 -19.96
N VAL A 102 1.32 13.90 -18.72
CA VAL A 102 1.54 15.30 -18.30
C VAL A 102 2.72 15.45 -17.32
N GLY A 103 3.32 14.34 -16.89
CA GLY A 103 4.52 14.36 -16.06
C GLY A 103 5.25 13.03 -16.08
N ILE A 104 6.58 13.09 -16.06
CA ILE A 104 7.46 11.92 -16.11
C ILE A 104 8.32 11.91 -14.86
N GLY A 105 8.26 10.80 -14.12
CA GLY A 105 9.12 10.57 -12.98
C GLY A 105 10.56 10.25 -13.37
N GLU A 106 11.50 10.55 -12.47
CA GLU A 106 12.91 10.19 -12.63
C GLU A 106 13.07 8.69 -12.97
N GLY A 107 13.98 8.37 -13.87
CA GLY A 107 14.32 6.98 -14.26
C GLY A 107 13.29 6.30 -15.17
N VAL A 108 12.29 7.02 -15.67
CA VAL A 108 11.38 6.51 -16.71
C VAL A 108 11.95 6.87 -18.08
N GLU A 109 12.07 5.87 -18.95
CA GLU A 109 12.54 6.02 -20.33
C GLU A 109 11.44 5.61 -21.33
N GLY A 110 11.60 6.02 -22.60
CA GLY A 110 10.72 5.61 -23.69
C GLY A 110 9.39 6.37 -23.81
N PHE A 111 9.12 7.34 -22.93
CA PHE A 111 7.91 8.18 -22.93
C PHE A 111 8.23 9.66 -23.05
N THR A 112 7.32 10.42 -23.66
CA THR A 112 7.38 11.89 -23.77
C THR A 112 6.08 12.49 -23.23
N ILE A 113 6.15 13.69 -22.66
CA ILE A 113 4.96 14.48 -22.32
C ILE A 113 4.15 14.69 -23.61
N GLY A 114 2.83 14.47 -23.54
CA GLY A 114 1.93 14.50 -24.69
C GLY A 114 1.65 13.13 -25.31
N ASP A 115 2.42 12.08 -24.98
CA ASP A 115 2.13 10.73 -25.47
C ASP A 115 0.74 10.26 -25.02
N ARG A 116 -0.05 9.73 -25.97
CA ARG A 116 -1.29 9.01 -25.67
C ARG A 116 -0.97 7.62 -25.14
N VAL A 117 -1.54 7.27 -24.00
CA VAL A 117 -1.24 6.01 -23.31
C VAL A 117 -2.47 5.36 -22.70
N VAL A 118 -2.46 4.03 -22.64
CA VAL A 118 -3.30 3.24 -21.73
C VAL A 118 -2.54 2.98 -20.44
N SER A 119 -3.23 2.91 -19.32
CA SER A 119 -2.63 2.63 -18.02
C SER A 119 -3.54 1.83 -17.12
N ASN A 120 -2.96 1.01 -16.25
CA ASN A 120 -3.69 0.39 -15.15
C ASN A 120 -3.73 1.32 -13.93
N GLY A 121 -4.66 2.27 -13.96
CA GLY A 121 -4.88 3.23 -12.88
C GLY A 121 -6.34 3.27 -12.41
N PRO A 122 -6.63 3.98 -11.32
CA PRO A 122 -8.00 4.17 -10.83
C PRO A 122 -8.84 5.07 -11.74
N HIS A 123 -10.16 5.02 -11.63
CA HIS A 123 -11.09 5.93 -12.30
C HIS A 123 -10.98 7.32 -11.68
N ALA A 124 -10.15 8.16 -12.28
CA ALA A 124 -9.84 9.50 -11.78
C ALA A 124 -9.42 10.42 -12.92
N GLY A 125 -9.62 11.73 -12.76
CA GLY A 125 -9.22 12.72 -13.78
C GLY A 125 -7.70 12.82 -13.99
N MET A 126 -6.92 12.36 -13.02
CA MET A 126 -5.46 12.26 -13.13
C MET A 126 -4.99 11.01 -12.38
N VAL A 127 -4.04 10.27 -12.97
CA VAL A 127 -3.49 9.06 -12.36
C VAL A 127 -1.97 9.07 -12.39
N CYS A 128 -1.34 8.55 -11.33
CA CYS A 128 0.11 8.36 -11.28
C CYS A 128 0.38 6.86 -11.23
N VAL A 129 0.89 6.31 -12.34
CA VAL A 129 0.97 4.86 -12.61
C VAL A 129 2.42 4.45 -12.91
N PRO A 130 2.91 3.30 -12.41
CA PRO A 130 4.24 2.81 -12.75
C PRO A 130 4.43 2.61 -14.25
N ALA A 131 5.62 2.91 -14.78
CA ALA A 131 5.89 2.86 -16.23
C ALA A 131 5.59 1.48 -16.86
N ASN A 132 5.88 0.38 -16.15
CA ASN A 132 5.60 -0.98 -16.62
C ASN A 132 4.09 -1.29 -16.77
N LEU A 133 3.21 -0.49 -16.18
CA LEU A 133 1.76 -0.62 -16.30
C LEU A 133 1.15 0.39 -17.28
N VAL A 134 1.97 0.95 -18.18
CA VAL A 134 1.58 1.96 -19.17
C VAL A 134 2.05 1.58 -20.57
N ALA A 135 1.19 1.64 -21.58
CA ALA A 135 1.55 1.37 -22.98
C ALA A 135 1.06 2.48 -23.91
N LYS A 136 1.85 2.82 -24.93
CA LYS A 136 1.49 3.87 -25.91
C LYS A 136 0.33 3.42 -26.80
N VAL A 137 -0.62 4.33 -27.01
CA VAL A 137 -1.76 4.15 -27.91
C VAL A 137 -1.35 4.59 -29.32
N PRO A 138 -1.46 3.74 -30.34
CA PRO A 138 -1.24 4.15 -31.72
C PRO A 138 -2.22 5.23 -32.17
N ASP A 139 -1.79 6.16 -33.03
CA ASP A 139 -2.62 7.31 -33.45
C ASP A 139 -3.95 6.92 -34.07
N HIS A 140 -3.98 5.82 -34.82
CA HIS A 140 -5.18 5.31 -35.49
C HIS A 140 -6.16 4.57 -34.58
N VAL A 141 -5.81 4.28 -33.31
CA VAL A 141 -6.71 3.64 -32.35
C VAL A 141 -7.45 4.71 -31.55
N PRO A 142 -8.78 4.81 -31.62
CA PRO A 142 -9.56 5.78 -30.85
C PRO A 142 -9.49 5.53 -29.34
N ASP A 143 -9.66 6.58 -28.53
CA ASP A 143 -9.62 6.48 -27.06
C ASP A 143 -10.71 5.54 -26.51
N GLU A 144 -11.88 5.52 -27.16
CA GLU A 144 -13.03 4.66 -26.86
C GLU A 144 -12.65 3.18 -26.90
N GLU A 145 -11.85 2.81 -27.90
CA GLU A 145 -11.41 1.43 -28.12
C GLU A 145 -10.18 1.10 -27.27
N ALA A 146 -9.21 2.02 -27.20
CA ALA A 146 -8.01 1.86 -26.40
C ALA A 146 -8.31 1.61 -24.91
N ALA A 147 -9.43 2.12 -24.39
CA ALA A 147 -9.84 1.89 -22.99
C ALA A 147 -10.05 0.41 -22.65
N PHE A 148 -10.27 -0.43 -23.65
CA PHE A 148 -10.42 -1.87 -23.49
C PHE A 148 -9.09 -2.61 -23.35
N ALA A 149 -7.94 -1.98 -23.60
CA ALA A 149 -6.64 -2.65 -23.67
C ALA A 149 -6.30 -3.46 -22.40
N VAL A 150 -6.55 -2.89 -21.22
CA VAL A 150 -6.22 -3.54 -19.93
C VAL A 150 -7.11 -4.77 -19.69
N LEU A 151 -8.41 -4.68 -19.98
CA LEU A 151 -9.33 -5.82 -19.82
C LEU A 151 -9.14 -6.85 -20.95
N GLY A 152 -8.83 -6.40 -22.16
CA GLY A 152 -8.46 -7.26 -23.27
C GLY A 152 -7.21 -8.08 -22.94
N ALA A 153 -6.25 -7.51 -22.20
CA ALA A 153 -5.05 -8.23 -21.77
C ALA A 153 -5.34 -9.35 -20.77
N VAL A 154 -6.39 -9.20 -19.96
CA VAL A 154 -6.90 -10.28 -19.09
C VAL A 154 -7.42 -11.44 -19.94
N GLY A 155 -8.20 -11.14 -20.98
CA GLY A 155 -8.68 -12.12 -21.95
C GLY A 155 -7.55 -12.80 -22.73
N LEU A 156 -6.64 -12.00 -23.30
CA LEU A 156 -5.50 -12.45 -24.07
C LEU A 156 -4.58 -13.37 -23.27
N HIS A 157 -4.33 -13.05 -21.99
CA HIS A 157 -3.52 -13.91 -21.14
C HIS A 157 -4.17 -15.29 -20.95
N GLY A 158 -5.50 -15.35 -20.77
CA GLY A 158 -6.21 -16.62 -20.71
C GLY A 158 -6.12 -17.43 -22.00
N VAL A 159 -6.18 -16.79 -23.17
CA VAL A 159 -5.94 -17.45 -24.47
C VAL A 159 -4.50 -17.99 -24.56
N ARG A 160 -3.51 -17.23 -24.09
CA ARG A 160 -2.11 -17.67 -24.05
C ARG A 160 -1.87 -18.88 -23.14
N LEU A 161 -2.58 -18.96 -22.02
CA LEU A 161 -2.53 -20.13 -21.13
C LEU A 161 -3.20 -21.36 -21.75
N LEU A 162 -4.30 -21.17 -22.48
CA LEU A 162 -4.94 -22.25 -23.22
C LEU A 162 -3.99 -22.79 -24.30
N ALA A 163 -3.25 -21.87 -24.94
CA ALA A 163 -2.32 -22.11 -26.03
C ALA A 163 -2.95 -22.96 -27.15
N PRO A 164 -4.04 -22.46 -27.79
CA PRO A 164 -4.73 -23.23 -28.82
C PRO A 164 -3.98 -23.20 -30.15
N ALA A 165 -4.18 -24.23 -30.96
CA ALA A 165 -3.68 -24.31 -32.33
C ALA A 165 -4.74 -23.87 -33.35
N ILE A 166 -4.30 -23.51 -34.56
CA ILE A 166 -5.20 -23.19 -35.68
C ILE A 166 -6.11 -24.39 -35.95
N GLY A 167 -7.41 -24.14 -36.11
CA GLY A 167 -8.43 -25.16 -36.36
C GLY A 167 -8.96 -25.87 -35.10
N GLU A 168 -8.41 -25.61 -33.91
CA GLU A 168 -8.96 -26.20 -32.68
C GLU A 168 -10.32 -25.58 -32.31
N ARG A 169 -11.21 -26.42 -31.75
CA ARG A 169 -12.54 -26.02 -31.26
C ARG A 169 -12.46 -25.55 -29.83
N VAL A 170 -12.83 -24.29 -29.60
CA VAL A 170 -12.74 -23.66 -28.28
C VAL A 170 -14.08 -23.10 -27.85
N ALA A 171 -14.54 -23.50 -26.66
CA ALA A 171 -15.74 -22.91 -26.06
C ALA A 171 -15.40 -21.76 -25.10
N VAL A 172 -16.19 -20.69 -25.15
CA VAL A 172 -16.11 -19.57 -24.19
C VAL A 172 -17.38 -19.54 -23.34
N ILE A 173 -17.26 -19.86 -22.06
CA ILE A 173 -18.37 -19.83 -21.11
C ILE A 173 -18.46 -18.45 -20.47
N GLY A 174 -19.56 -17.76 -20.76
CA GLY A 174 -19.85 -16.38 -20.36
C GLY A 174 -19.38 -15.38 -21.41
N LEU A 175 -20.31 -14.84 -22.20
CA LEU A 175 -20.08 -13.82 -23.22
C LEU A 175 -20.36 -12.41 -22.67
N GLY A 176 -19.80 -12.13 -21.49
CA GLY A 176 -19.68 -10.76 -21.00
C GLY A 176 -18.60 -9.98 -21.75
N LEU A 177 -18.20 -8.83 -21.20
CA LEU A 177 -17.18 -7.95 -21.78
C LEU A 177 -15.87 -8.69 -22.15
N VAL A 178 -15.27 -9.40 -21.19
CA VAL A 178 -14.02 -10.16 -21.38
C VAL A 178 -14.25 -11.38 -22.27
N GLY A 179 -15.38 -12.07 -22.12
CA GLY A 179 -15.69 -13.26 -22.91
C GLY A 179 -15.84 -12.99 -24.40
N LEU A 180 -16.51 -11.88 -24.75
CA LEU A 180 -16.64 -11.45 -26.14
C LEU A 180 -15.28 -11.08 -26.76
N MET A 181 -14.41 -10.38 -26.01
CA MET A 181 -13.04 -10.09 -26.48
C MET A 181 -12.20 -11.38 -26.63
N VAL A 182 -12.32 -12.33 -25.70
CA VAL A 182 -11.66 -13.64 -25.80
C VAL A 182 -12.12 -14.38 -27.07
N ALA A 183 -13.41 -14.35 -27.36
CA ALA A 183 -13.97 -15.00 -28.53
C ALA A 183 -13.44 -14.39 -29.84
N ASP A 184 -13.33 -13.06 -29.92
CA ASP A 184 -12.70 -12.36 -31.05
C ASP A 184 -11.22 -12.74 -31.20
N ILE A 185 -10.46 -12.77 -30.10
CA ILE A 185 -9.02 -13.14 -30.10
C ILE A 185 -8.83 -14.59 -30.58
N LEU A 186 -9.64 -15.53 -30.09
CA LEU A 186 -9.58 -16.94 -30.51
C LEU A 186 -9.88 -17.11 -32.00
N ARG A 187 -10.89 -16.39 -32.52
CA ARG A 187 -11.21 -16.38 -33.95
C ARG A 187 -10.07 -15.80 -34.77
N ALA A 188 -9.46 -14.71 -34.32
CA ALA A 188 -8.27 -14.12 -34.96
C ALA A 188 -7.05 -15.07 -34.95
N GLN A 189 -6.95 -15.95 -33.94
CA GLN A 189 -5.95 -17.02 -33.87
C GLN A 189 -6.26 -18.21 -34.80
N GLY A 190 -7.45 -18.25 -35.40
CA GLY A 190 -7.88 -19.32 -36.32
C GLY A 190 -8.60 -20.49 -35.64
N CYS A 191 -9.13 -20.31 -34.42
CA CYS A 191 -9.93 -21.32 -33.74
C CYS A 191 -11.40 -21.30 -34.18
N GLU A 192 -12.06 -22.45 -34.09
CA GLU A 192 -13.52 -22.55 -34.19
C GLU A 192 -14.15 -22.26 -32.83
N VAL A 193 -14.82 -21.11 -32.69
CA VAL A 193 -15.27 -20.61 -31.39
C VAL A 193 -16.77 -20.83 -31.19
N THR A 194 -17.14 -21.41 -30.03
CA THR A 194 -18.53 -21.52 -29.58
C THR A 194 -18.73 -20.77 -28.26
N GLY A 195 -19.64 -19.81 -28.24
CA GLY A 195 -20.02 -19.06 -27.04
C GLY A 195 -21.14 -19.73 -26.25
N ILE A 196 -21.03 -19.77 -24.93
CA ILE A 196 -22.06 -20.29 -24.02
C ILE A 196 -22.53 -19.15 -23.11
N GLU A 197 -23.75 -18.65 -23.33
CA GLU A 197 -24.25 -17.47 -22.65
C GLU A 197 -25.78 -17.52 -22.48
N PRO A 198 -26.32 -17.38 -21.25
CA PRO A 198 -27.77 -17.36 -21.02
C PRO A 198 -28.46 -16.09 -21.52
N GLU A 199 -27.79 -14.94 -21.55
CA GLU A 199 -28.39 -13.68 -21.95
C GLU A 199 -28.46 -13.53 -23.49
N GLU A 200 -29.69 -13.40 -24.03
CA GLU A 200 -29.91 -13.34 -25.48
C GLU A 200 -29.25 -12.13 -26.13
N SER A 201 -29.30 -10.97 -25.48
CA SER A 201 -28.70 -9.74 -26.01
C SER A 201 -27.19 -9.89 -26.26
N ARG A 202 -26.48 -10.65 -25.43
CA ARG A 202 -25.04 -10.93 -25.56
C ARG A 202 -24.75 -11.99 -26.62
N ARG A 203 -25.61 -13.00 -26.75
CA ARG A 203 -25.50 -13.99 -27.83
C ARG A 203 -25.62 -13.33 -29.20
N ARG A 204 -26.58 -12.41 -29.38
CA ARG A 204 -26.75 -11.67 -30.63
C ARG A 204 -25.50 -10.88 -31.04
N ILE A 205 -24.73 -10.36 -30.08
CA ILE A 205 -23.45 -9.67 -30.36
C ILE A 205 -22.42 -10.66 -30.89
N ALA A 206 -22.30 -11.84 -30.27
CA ALA A 206 -21.41 -12.91 -30.75
C ALA A 206 -21.81 -13.41 -32.14
N GLU A 207 -23.10 -13.65 -32.36
CA GLU A 207 -23.65 -14.10 -33.65
C GLU A 207 -23.44 -13.07 -34.76
N ALA A 208 -23.60 -11.78 -34.48
CA ALA A 208 -23.29 -10.70 -35.43
C ALA A 208 -21.80 -10.65 -35.80
N LYS A 209 -20.93 -11.19 -34.94
CA LYS A 209 -19.50 -11.42 -35.20
C LYS A 209 -19.23 -12.80 -35.81
N GLY A 210 -20.25 -13.56 -36.23
CA GLY A 210 -20.07 -14.89 -36.81
C GLY A 210 -19.58 -15.95 -35.81
N ILE A 211 -19.81 -15.73 -34.51
CA ILE A 211 -19.48 -16.69 -33.44
C ILE A 211 -20.75 -17.42 -33.05
N ALA A 212 -20.77 -18.74 -33.19
CA ALA A 212 -21.92 -19.55 -32.79
C ALA A 212 -22.14 -19.39 -31.27
N ALA A 213 -23.36 -19.07 -30.84
CA ALA A 213 -23.68 -18.87 -29.44
C ALA A 213 -24.88 -19.71 -29.01
N ILE A 214 -24.80 -20.29 -27.81
CA ILE A 214 -25.85 -21.17 -27.28
C ILE A 214 -26.29 -20.78 -25.87
N ASP A 215 -27.55 -21.06 -25.60
CA ASP A 215 -28.17 -20.87 -24.28
C ASP A 215 -27.96 -22.12 -23.40
N PRO A 216 -27.14 -22.04 -22.33
CA PRO A 216 -26.88 -23.20 -21.48
C PRO A 216 -28.11 -23.70 -20.70
N THR A 217 -29.20 -22.93 -20.65
CA THR A 217 -30.44 -23.38 -20.01
C THR A 217 -31.26 -24.32 -20.89
N LYS A 218 -31.03 -24.27 -22.22
CA LYS A 218 -31.76 -25.08 -23.21
C LYS A 218 -31.00 -26.35 -23.61
N TYR A 219 -29.73 -26.46 -23.25
CA TYR A 219 -28.84 -27.56 -23.64
C TYR A 219 -28.04 -28.09 -22.44
N THR A 220 -28.05 -29.41 -22.21
CA THR A 220 -27.13 -30.04 -21.25
C THR A 220 -25.73 -30.17 -21.86
N GLY A 221 -24.67 -30.30 -21.04
CA GLY A 221 -23.30 -30.46 -21.54
C GLY A 221 -23.13 -31.59 -22.57
N LYS A 222 -23.87 -32.69 -22.44
CA LYS A 222 -23.88 -33.80 -23.42
C LYS A 222 -24.57 -33.42 -24.74
N LEU A 223 -25.62 -32.60 -24.70
CA LEU A 223 -26.29 -32.08 -25.89
C LEU A 223 -25.40 -31.08 -26.65
N ILE A 224 -24.59 -30.29 -25.92
CA ILE A 224 -23.61 -29.38 -26.52
C ILE A 224 -22.55 -30.17 -27.30
N SER A 225 -21.95 -31.20 -26.68
CA SER A 225 -20.98 -32.07 -27.38
C SER A 225 -21.58 -32.82 -28.56
N GLY A 226 -22.86 -33.20 -28.48
CA GLY A 226 -23.56 -33.87 -29.58
C GLY A 226 -23.89 -32.96 -30.77
N GLN A 227 -24.10 -31.65 -30.53
CA GLN A 227 -24.50 -30.69 -31.56
C GLN A 227 -23.31 -29.93 -32.19
N PHE A 228 -22.25 -29.68 -31.42
CA PHE A 228 -21.09 -28.88 -31.85
C PHE A 228 -19.75 -29.64 -31.79
N GLY A 229 -19.78 -30.91 -31.38
CA GLY A 229 -18.58 -31.72 -31.15
C GLY A 229 -17.88 -31.42 -29.82
N GLU A 230 -16.91 -32.26 -29.46
CA GLU A 230 -16.12 -32.07 -28.24
C GLU A 230 -15.08 -30.94 -28.40
N MET A 231 -14.90 -30.14 -27.35
CA MET A 231 -14.03 -28.96 -27.37
C MET A 231 -12.58 -29.35 -27.03
N ASP A 232 -11.60 -28.86 -27.81
CA ASP A 232 -10.17 -28.95 -27.50
C ASP A 232 -9.81 -28.13 -26.27
N GLY A 233 -10.46 -26.97 -26.14
CA GLY A 233 -10.24 -26.02 -25.06
C GLY A 233 -11.52 -25.35 -24.57
N VAL A 234 -11.54 -24.97 -23.30
CA VAL A 234 -12.63 -24.18 -22.73
C VAL A 234 -12.05 -23.01 -21.93
N ILE A 235 -12.51 -21.79 -22.22
CA ILE A 235 -12.24 -20.61 -21.40
C ILE A 235 -13.50 -20.24 -20.61
N ILE A 236 -13.37 -20.17 -19.30
CA ILE A 236 -14.44 -19.73 -18.40
C ILE A 236 -14.23 -18.25 -18.10
N ALA A 237 -15.01 -17.38 -18.74
CA ALA A 237 -15.02 -15.93 -18.52
C ALA A 237 -16.25 -15.45 -17.74
N ALA A 238 -17.15 -16.36 -17.35
CA ALA A 238 -18.34 -16.07 -16.57
C ALA A 238 -18.02 -15.62 -15.14
N SER A 239 -18.86 -14.74 -14.59
CA SER A 239 -18.97 -14.50 -13.15
C SER A 239 -20.30 -15.10 -12.68
N SER A 240 -20.24 -16.13 -11.84
CA SER A 240 -21.42 -16.89 -11.43
C SER A 240 -21.23 -17.52 -10.06
N ARG A 241 -22.31 -17.63 -9.28
CA ARG A 241 -22.32 -18.37 -8.01
C ARG A 241 -22.64 -19.86 -8.21
N SER A 242 -22.93 -20.29 -9.44
CA SER A 242 -23.24 -21.68 -9.74
C SER A 242 -21.99 -22.53 -9.65
N VAL A 243 -22.08 -23.64 -8.92
CA VAL A 243 -21.01 -24.65 -8.82
C VAL A 243 -20.89 -25.52 -10.08
N ASN A 244 -21.87 -25.44 -10.99
CA ASN A 244 -21.96 -26.32 -12.16
C ASN A 244 -21.13 -25.86 -13.37
N VAL A 245 -20.56 -24.64 -13.34
CA VAL A 245 -19.84 -24.07 -14.49
C VAL A 245 -18.61 -24.89 -14.86
N ILE A 246 -17.85 -25.33 -13.85
CA ILE A 246 -16.65 -26.16 -14.06
C ILE A 246 -17.03 -27.57 -14.54
N GLY A 247 -18.09 -28.16 -13.97
CA GLY A 247 -18.61 -29.45 -14.42
C GLY A 247 -19.06 -29.41 -15.88
N MET A 248 -19.73 -28.32 -16.30
CA MET A 248 -20.10 -28.11 -17.70
C MET A 248 -18.87 -28.00 -18.61
N ALA A 249 -17.85 -27.23 -18.21
CA ALA A 249 -16.59 -27.14 -18.95
C ALA A 249 -15.92 -28.52 -19.11
N ALA A 250 -15.87 -29.33 -18.05
CA ALA A 250 -15.34 -30.69 -18.11
C ALA A 250 -16.18 -31.63 -18.99
N ALA A 251 -17.50 -31.46 -18.97
CA ALA A 251 -18.42 -32.27 -19.77
C ALA A 251 -18.25 -32.03 -21.28
N ILE A 252 -18.03 -30.79 -21.72
CA ILE A 252 -17.90 -30.44 -23.14
C ILE A 252 -16.49 -30.66 -23.72
N CYS A 253 -15.46 -30.69 -22.87
CA CYS A 253 -14.08 -30.97 -23.29
C CYS A 253 -13.94 -32.39 -23.85
N ARG A 254 -13.10 -32.57 -24.87
CA ARG A 254 -12.63 -33.89 -25.28
C ARG A 254 -11.65 -34.48 -24.26
N LYS A 255 -11.28 -35.75 -24.46
CA LYS A 255 -10.15 -36.36 -23.73
C LYS A 255 -8.87 -35.55 -23.98
N LYS A 256 -8.12 -35.28 -22.91
CA LYS A 256 -6.93 -34.41 -22.84
C LYS A 256 -7.19 -32.94 -23.19
N GLY A 257 -8.45 -32.48 -23.04
CA GLY A 257 -8.81 -31.08 -23.21
C GLY A 257 -8.27 -30.18 -22.09
N LYS A 258 -8.18 -28.88 -22.38
CA LYS A 258 -7.68 -27.87 -21.44
C LYS A 258 -8.79 -26.91 -21.01
N ILE A 259 -8.80 -26.54 -19.74
CA ILE A 259 -9.75 -25.58 -19.18
C ILE A 259 -8.98 -24.44 -18.52
N VAL A 260 -9.26 -23.20 -18.93
CA VAL A 260 -8.69 -21.99 -18.34
C VAL A 260 -9.78 -21.15 -17.70
N LEU A 261 -9.64 -20.84 -16.42
CA LEU A 261 -10.54 -19.95 -15.70
C LEU A 261 -9.98 -18.52 -15.67
N ILE A 262 -10.73 -17.57 -16.22
CA ILE A 262 -10.48 -16.12 -16.14
C ILE A 262 -11.49 -15.45 -15.19
N GLY A 263 -12.73 -15.92 -15.21
CA GLY A 263 -13.85 -15.35 -14.46
C GLY A 263 -13.85 -15.72 -12.97
N ASP A 264 -14.95 -15.36 -12.30
CA ASP A 264 -15.17 -15.59 -10.87
C ASP A 264 -16.28 -16.63 -10.66
N VAL A 265 -15.88 -17.87 -10.40
CA VAL A 265 -16.78 -19.01 -10.14
C VAL A 265 -16.25 -19.87 -8.98
N PRO A 266 -17.14 -20.53 -8.21
CA PRO A 266 -16.72 -21.49 -7.20
C PRO A 266 -15.85 -22.63 -7.76
N LEU A 267 -14.71 -22.90 -7.12
CA LEU A 267 -13.75 -23.94 -7.53
C LEU A 267 -14.11 -25.33 -6.97
N HIS A 268 -15.23 -25.90 -7.45
CA HIS A 268 -15.62 -27.28 -7.12
C HIS A 268 -15.25 -28.23 -8.27
N LEU A 269 -14.15 -28.97 -8.11
CA LEU A 269 -13.68 -29.96 -9.08
C LEU A 269 -14.22 -31.35 -8.73
N ASN A 270 -14.87 -32.01 -9.69
CA ASN A 270 -15.25 -33.42 -9.55
C ASN A 270 -14.15 -34.33 -10.10
N ARG A 271 -13.62 -35.21 -9.25
CA ARG A 271 -12.52 -36.12 -9.64
C ARG A 271 -12.87 -36.98 -10.85
N SER A 272 -14.09 -37.55 -10.96
CA SER A 272 -14.43 -38.44 -12.06
C SER A 272 -14.38 -37.75 -13.42
N ASP A 273 -14.87 -36.51 -13.48
CA ASP A 273 -14.97 -35.74 -14.73
C ASP A 273 -13.59 -35.41 -15.28
N PHE A 274 -12.64 -35.06 -14.40
CA PHE A 274 -11.27 -34.76 -14.77
C PHE A 274 -10.42 -36.02 -15.00
N TYR A 275 -10.63 -37.06 -14.19
CA TYR A 275 -9.82 -38.29 -14.25
C TYR A 275 -10.10 -39.10 -15.52
N HIS A 276 -11.38 -39.31 -15.90
CA HIS A 276 -11.71 -40.12 -17.07
C HIS A 276 -11.24 -39.50 -18.39
N LYS A 277 -11.21 -38.17 -18.44
CA LYS A 277 -10.81 -37.41 -19.62
C LYS A 277 -9.36 -36.91 -19.56
N GLU A 278 -8.62 -37.12 -18.48
CA GLU A 278 -7.26 -36.58 -18.29
C GLU A 278 -7.20 -35.05 -18.56
N LEU A 279 -8.14 -34.29 -18.01
CA LEU A 279 -8.26 -32.86 -18.27
C LEU A 279 -7.22 -32.04 -17.50
N THR A 280 -6.76 -30.94 -18.11
CA THR A 280 -5.94 -29.92 -17.43
C THR A 280 -6.80 -28.72 -17.04
N PHE A 281 -6.59 -28.18 -15.84
CA PHE A 281 -7.25 -26.97 -15.33
C PHE A 281 -6.23 -25.95 -14.86
N GLN A 282 -6.36 -24.70 -15.28
CA GLN A 282 -5.50 -23.60 -14.86
C GLN A 282 -6.31 -22.33 -14.58
N VAL A 283 -5.93 -21.58 -13.54
CA VAL A 283 -6.51 -20.26 -13.23
C VAL A 283 -5.59 -19.18 -13.76
N SER A 284 -6.15 -18.23 -14.51
CA SER A 284 -5.44 -17.11 -15.10
C SER A 284 -5.16 -16.00 -14.08
N CYS A 285 -3.91 -15.52 -14.01
CA CYS A 285 -3.52 -14.42 -13.14
C CYS A 285 -3.74 -13.08 -13.85
N ALA A 286 -4.99 -12.61 -13.91
CA ALA A 286 -5.37 -11.35 -14.58
C ALA A 286 -4.71 -11.20 -15.97
N TYR A 287 -3.90 -10.16 -16.17
CA TYR A 287 -3.18 -9.84 -17.42
C TYR A 287 -1.76 -10.44 -17.49
N GLY A 288 -1.43 -11.40 -16.61
CA GLY A 288 -0.26 -12.27 -16.74
C GLY A 288 1.00 -11.84 -15.98
N PRO A 289 2.17 -12.37 -16.41
CA PRO A 289 3.45 -12.16 -15.73
C PRO A 289 3.77 -10.69 -15.44
N GLY A 290 4.18 -10.42 -14.21
CA GLY A 290 4.35 -9.08 -13.63
C GLY A 290 3.23 -8.67 -12.69
N ARG A 291 2.03 -9.27 -12.79
CA ARG A 291 0.96 -9.02 -11.81
C ARG A 291 1.30 -9.64 -10.45
N TYR A 292 1.12 -8.86 -9.37
CA TYR A 292 1.45 -9.23 -7.99
C TYR A 292 2.96 -9.41 -7.74
N ASP A 293 3.79 -8.92 -8.67
CA ASP A 293 5.22 -8.84 -8.50
C ASP A 293 5.62 -7.38 -8.24
N HIS A 294 6.05 -7.09 -7.01
CA HIS A 294 6.45 -5.76 -6.59
C HIS A 294 7.68 -5.23 -7.36
N ALA A 295 8.60 -6.11 -7.77
CA ALA A 295 9.76 -5.67 -8.56
C ALA A 295 9.31 -5.15 -9.92
N TYR A 296 8.37 -5.85 -10.56
CA TYR A 296 7.80 -5.43 -11.84
C TYR A 296 6.88 -4.22 -11.71
N GLU A 297 5.90 -4.26 -10.80
CA GLU A 297 4.85 -3.24 -10.69
C GLU A 297 5.36 -1.95 -10.04
N GLU A 298 6.17 -2.00 -8.99
CA GLU A 298 6.55 -0.80 -8.22
C GLU A 298 8.00 -0.34 -8.40
N GLN A 299 8.91 -1.27 -8.74
CA GLN A 299 10.34 -0.94 -8.91
C GLN A 299 10.75 -0.74 -10.38
N GLY A 300 9.86 -1.06 -11.33
CA GLY A 300 10.14 -0.90 -12.76
C GLY A 300 11.06 -1.97 -13.35
N ALA A 301 11.33 -3.07 -12.63
CA ALA A 301 12.17 -4.15 -13.12
C ALA A 301 11.40 -5.05 -14.10
N ASP A 302 11.67 -4.93 -15.40
CA ASP A 302 11.09 -5.81 -16.41
C ASP A 302 11.80 -7.19 -16.41
N TYR A 303 11.09 -8.21 -16.89
CA TYR A 303 11.64 -9.54 -17.06
C TYR A 303 12.50 -9.60 -18.33
N PRO A 304 13.60 -10.38 -18.32
CA PRO A 304 14.39 -10.55 -19.53
C PRO A 304 13.54 -11.23 -20.60
N LEU A 305 13.44 -10.55 -21.75
CA LEU A 305 12.57 -10.91 -22.87
C LEU A 305 12.69 -12.39 -23.32
N PRO A 306 13.89 -13.01 -23.37
CA PRO A 306 14.02 -14.42 -23.76
C PRO A 306 13.33 -15.42 -22.82
N TYR A 307 13.17 -15.09 -21.53
CA TYR A 307 12.58 -16.00 -20.54
C TYR A 307 11.09 -15.73 -20.32
N VAL A 308 10.69 -14.46 -20.33
CA VAL A 308 9.30 -14.06 -20.18
C VAL A 308 8.94 -13.15 -21.33
N ARG A 309 8.44 -13.73 -22.41
CA ARG A 309 8.05 -12.99 -23.62
C ARG A 309 6.89 -12.03 -23.35
N TRP A 310 5.91 -12.47 -22.56
CA TRP A 310 4.60 -11.83 -22.43
C TRP A 310 4.37 -11.31 -21.01
N THR A 311 4.72 -10.05 -20.79
CA THR A 311 4.46 -9.34 -19.52
C THR A 311 3.17 -8.54 -19.60
N VAL A 312 2.72 -8.00 -18.46
CA VAL A 312 1.56 -7.08 -18.37
C VAL A 312 1.60 -6.03 -19.49
N ASN A 313 2.72 -5.31 -19.60
CA ASN A 313 2.89 -4.24 -20.57
C ASN A 313 2.74 -4.75 -22.02
N ARG A 314 3.43 -5.83 -22.34
CA ARG A 314 3.43 -6.41 -23.69
C ARG A 314 2.08 -7.02 -24.06
N ASN A 315 1.28 -7.45 -23.06
CA ASN A 315 -0.12 -7.79 -23.29
C ASN A 315 -0.96 -6.54 -23.66
N PHE A 316 -0.76 -5.40 -22.99
CA PHE A 316 -1.45 -4.14 -23.36
C PHE A 316 -1.11 -3.72 -24.79
N GLN A 317 0.18 -3.75 -25.15
CA GLN A 317 0.65 -3.43 -26.50
C GLN A 317 0.02 -4.35 -27.55
N GLU A 318 -0.03 -5.66 -27.29
CA GLU A 318 -0.61 -6.61 -28.24
C GLU A 318 -2.11 -6.40 -28.42
N VAL A 319 -2.85 -6.08 -27.36
CA VAL A 319 -4.27 -5.77 -27.48
C VAL A 319 -4.48 -4.49 -28.30
N LEU A 320 -3.67 -3.45 -28.08
CA LEU A 320 -3.71 -2.23 -28.89
C LEU A 320 -3.41 -2.51 -30.37
N ARG A 321 -2.50 -3.43 -30.66
CA ARG A 321 -2.22 -3.90 -32.03
C ARG A 321 -3.43 -4.61 -32.66
N LEU A 322 -4.11 -5.46 -31.89
CA LEU A 322 -5.32 -6.18 -32.34
C LEU A 322 -6.52 -5.25 -32.54
N LEU A 323 -6.64 -4.19 -31.74
CA LEU A 323 -7.63 -3.13 -31.97
C LEU A 323 -7.29 -2.36 -33.25
N GLY A 324 -6.04 -1.93 -33.39
CA GLY A 324 -5.59 -1.11 -34.53
C GLY A 324 -5.70 -1.78 -35.90
N ASN A 325 -5.54 -3.10 -35.96
CA ASN A 325 -5.72 -3.86 -37.21
C ASN A 325 -7.14 -4.44 -37.39
N GLY A 326 -8.07 -4.16 -36.47
CA GLY A 326 -9.45 -4.64 -36.52
C GLY A 326 -9.65 -6.12 -36.21
N SER A 327 -8.64 -6.84 -35.72
CA SER A 327 -8.78 -8.24 -35.29
C SER A 327 -9.60 -8.38 -34.00
N LEU A 328 -9.62 -7.33 -33.19
CA LEU A 328 -10.46 -7.20 -32.00
C LEU A 328 -11.42 -6.02 -32.18
N ASP A 329 -12.73 -6.28 -32.21
CA ASP A 329 -13.74 -5.24 -32.41
C ASP A 329 -14.52 -5.00 -31.11
N VAL A 330 -14.27 -3.87 -30.46
CA VAL A 330 -14.88 -3.55 -29.17
C VAL A 330 -16.05 -2.58 -29.28
N LYS A 331 -16.34 -2.02 -30.47
CA LYS A 331 -17.40 -1.02 -30.65
C LYS A 331 -18.78 -1.52 -30.19
N PRO A 332 -19.21 -2.76 -30.53
CA PRO A 332 -20.50 -3.29 -30.06
C PRO A 332 -20.57 -3.51 -28.54
N LEU A 333 -19.42 -3.46 -27.84
CA LEU A 333 -19.35 -3.68 -26.40
C LEU A 333 -19.54 -2.38 -25.60
N ILE A 334 -19.43 -1.22 -26.26
CA ILE A 334 -19.66 0.10 -25.66
C ILE A 334 -21.17 0.29 -25.52
N SER A 335 -21.66 0.27 -24.28
CA SER A 335 -23.08 0.42 -23.96
C SER A 335 -23.48 1.88 -23.72
N ASP A 336 -22.57 2.68 -23.16
CA ASP A 336 -22.83 4.09 -22.83
C ASP A 336 -21.50 4.85 -22.67
N ILE A 337 -21.55 6.18 -22.81
CA ILE A 337 -20.44 7.09 -22.54
C ILE A 337 -20.98 8.19 -21.63
N LEU A 338 -20.43 8.28 -20.42
CA LEU A 338 -20.96 9.15 -19.36
C LEU A 338 -19.87 10.03 -18.77
N PRO A 339 -20.17 11.28 -18.40
CA PRO A 339 -19.23 12.08 -17.61
C PRO A 339 -19.04 11.46 -16.23
N LEU A 340 -17.85 11.63 -15.64
CA LEU A 340 -17.50 11.08 -14.32
C LEU A 340 -18.51 11.48 -13.21
N GLU A 341 -19.08 12.68 -13.29
CA GLU A 341 -20.09 13.18 -12.35
C GLU A 341 -21.36 12.34 -12.34
N SER A 342 -21.67 11.67 -13.45
CA SER A 342 -22.79 10.75 -13.56
C SER A 342 -22.48 9.35 -13.05
N TYR A 343 -21.39 9.14 -12.29
CA TYR A 343 -20.97 7.81 -11.80
C TYR A 343 -22.09 7.00 -11.12
N SER A 344 -23.10 7.63 -10.53
CA SER A 344 -24.23 6.94 -9.90
C SER A 344 -25.06 6.11 -10.89
N SER A 345 -25.12 6.49 -12.17
CA SER A 345 -25.84 5.71 -13.20
C SER A 345 -25.11 4.43 -13.61
N LEU A 346 -23.78 4.35 -13.40
CA LEU A 346 -22.97 3.13 -13.62
C LEU A 346 -23.49 1.94 -12.80
N PHE A 347 -24.19 2.21 -11.70
CA PHE A 347 -24.66 1.19 -10.76
C PHE A 347 -26.16 0.92 -10.83
N ARG A 348 -26.86 1.43 -11.86
CA ARG A 348 -28.27 1.08 -12.08
C ARG A 348 -28.38 -0.43 -12.34
N LYS A 349 -29.45 -1.05 -11.84
CA LYS A 349 -29.68 -2.51 -11.83
C LYS A 349 -29.82 -3.16 -13.21
N ASP A 350 -29.75 -2.42 -14.31
CA ASP A 350 -29.98 -2.99 -15.62
C ASP A 350 -28.82 -3.94 -16.00
N ASN A 351 -29.16 -5.19 -16.32
CA ASN A 351 -28.22 -6.27 -16.58
C ASN A 351 -27.66 -6.24 -18.00
N ARG A 352 -28.12 -5.27 -18.81
CA ARG A 352 -27.86 -5.15 -20.25
C ARG A 352 -26.56 -4.44 -20.61
N SER A 353 -25.99 -3.61 -19.73
CA SER A 353 -24.74 -2.91 -20.04
C SER A 353 -23.53 -3.85 -19.94
N LEU A 354 -22.67 -3.80 -20.96
CA LEU A 354 -21.40 -4.54 -21.05
C LEU A 354 -20.24 -3.67 -20.55
N GLY A 355 -19.87 -2.66 -21.33
CA GLY A 355 -18.84 -1.68 -21.01
C GLY A 355 -19.41 -0.27 -21.03
N VAL A 356 -19.20 0.48 -19.94
CA VAL A 356 -19.54 1.90 -19.89
C VAL A 356 -18.26 2.71 -19.86
N LEU A 357 -18.10 3.65 -20.79
CA LEU A 357 -16.97 4.56 -20.79
C LEU A 357 -17.26 5.77 -19.92
N ILE A 358 -16.32 6.12 -19.05
CA ILE A 358 -16.31 7.38 -18.33
C ILE A 358 -15.50 8.36 -19.17
N ASP A 359 -16.10 9.50 -19.48
CA ASP A 359 -15.46 10.64 -20.14
C ASP A 359 -14.97 11.66 -19.10
N TYR A 360 -13.76 12.17 -19.32
CA TYR A 360 -13.07 13.14 -18.46
C TYR A 360 -12.91 14.48 -19.18
N SER A 361 -14.00 15.01 -19.73
CA SER A 361 -14.06 16.29 -20.45
C SER A 361 -13.93 17.54 -19.55
N GLY A 362 -13.79 17.38 -18.23
CA GLY A 362 -13.58 18.49 -17.30
C GLY A 362 -12.14 19.00 -17.24
N GLU A 363 -11.96 20.28 -16.89
CA GLU A 363 -10.63 20.84 -16.63
C GLU A 363 -10.03 20.23 -15.34
N CYS A 364 -8.92 19.54 -15.50
CA CYS A 364 -8.05 19.12 -14.40
C CYS A 364 -6.65 19.65 -14.68
N GLN A 365 -6.22 20.64 -13.91
CA GLN A 365 -4.88 21.22 -14.06
C GLN A 365 -3.85 20.36 -13.33
N PRO A 366 -2.75 19.93 -13.97
CA PRO A 366 -1.72 19.08 -13.34
C PRO A 366 -1.09 19.69 -12.07
N ASP A 367 -1.08 21.01 -11.96
CA ASP A 367 -0.44 21.73 -10.85
C ASP A 367 -1.30 21.92 -9.60
N GLU A 368 -2.57 21.47 -9.62
CA GLU A 368 -3.50 21.47 -8.47
C GLU A 368 -3.13 20.43 -7.40
N THR A 369 -1.92 20.58 -6.87
CA THR A 369 -1.31 19.74 -5.84
C THR A 369 -1.76 20.11 -4.44
N VAL A 370 -2.57 21.16 -4.28
CA VAL A 370 -3.16 21.59 -3.02
C VAL A 370 -4.64 21.88 -3.24
N ILE A 371 -5.50 21.32 -2.39
CA ILE A 371 -6.93 21.63 -2.37
C ILE A 371 -7.40 22.04 -0.98
N ARG A 372 -8.50 22.79 -0.95
CA ARG A 372 -9.18 23.17 0.28
C ARG A 372 -10.23 22.13 0.67
N ASN A 373 -10.25 21.78 1.94
CA ASN A 373 -11.34 21.06 2.57
C ASN A 373 -12.49 22.07 2.85
N PRO A 374 -13.66 21.95 2.19
CA PRO A 374 -14.70 22.97 2.25
C PRO A 374 -15.32 23.11 3.65
N ASP A 375 -15.33 22.03 4.43
CA ASP A 375 -16.05 21.95 5.70
C ASP A 375 -15.31 22.61 6.87
N HIS A 376 -14.09 23.12 6.65
CA HIS A 376 -13.24 23.60 7.73
C HIS A 376 -12.54 24.92 7.41
N ALA A 377 -12.81 25.93 8.25
CA ALA A 377 -12.09 27.19 8.26
C ALA A 377 -10.81 27.07 9.10
N PHE A 378 -9.74 27.72 8.64
CA PHE A 378 -8.48 27.79 9.39
C PHE A 378 -8.48 28.97 10.36
N VAL A 379 -8.20 28.71 11.63
CA VAL A 379 -7.97 29.75 12.65
C VAL A 379 -6.49 29.72 13.04
N ARG A 380 -5.80 30.85 12.84
CA ARG A 380 -4.36 30.96 13.12
C ARG A 380 -4.10 30.89 14.63
N GLN A 381 -3.06 30.14 14.99
CA GLN A 381 -2.52 30.09 16.35
C GLN A 381 -1.01 30.37 16.32
N ASN A 382 -0.37 30.40 17.49
CA ASN A 382 1.09 30.62 17.61
C ASN A 382 1.88 29.51 16.92
N VAL A 383 1.46 28.25 17.09
CA VAL A 383 2.08 27.09 16.43
C VAL A 383 1.10 26.54 15.39
N VAL A 384 1.51 26.56 14.13
CA VAL A 384 0.72 26.08 12.99
C VAL A 384 1.51 24.98 12.31
N ALA A 385 1.03 23.75 12.46
CA ALA A 385 1.74 22.58 11.98
C ALA A 385 1.21 22.07 10.64
N ALA A 386 2.09 21.38 9.91
CA ALA A 386 1.74 20.56 8.76
C ALA A 386 2.21 19.13 8.97
N VAL A 387 1.38 18.16 8.60
CA VAL A 387 1.73 16.73 8.65
C VAL A 387 2.09 16.24 7.26
N ILE A 388 3.31 15.75 7.06
CA ILE A 388 3.77 15.13 5.81
C ILE A 388 3.83 13.62 6.02
N GLY A 389 2.96 12.90 5.32
CA GLY A 389 2.78 11.45 5.47
C GLY A 389 1.41 11.10 6.04
N ALA A 390 0.56 10.48 5.21
CA ALA A 390 -0.77 10.00 5.57
C ALA A 390 -0.81 8.47 5.78
N GLY A 391 0.28 7.90 6.32
CA GLY A 391 0.45 6.47 6.50
C GLY A 391 -0.31 5.89 7.70
N ASN A 392 -0.09 4.60 7.95
CA ASN A 392 -0.75 3.90 9.07
C ASN A 392 -0.43 4.55 10.42
N PHE A 393 0.84 4.86 10.68
CA PHE A 393 1.25 5.52 11.92
C PHE A 393 0.57 6.89 12.09
N ALA A 394 0.53 7.70 11.02
CA ALA A 394 -0.12 9.00 11.02
C ALA A 394 -1.58 8.89 11.49
N CYS A 395 -2.33 7.93 10.92
CA CYS A 395 -3.72 7.73 11.31
C CYS A 395 -3.87 6.98 12.66
N MET A 396 -2.97 6.07 13.05
CA MET A 396 -3.07 5.24 14.29
C MET A 396 -2.69 5.96 15.56
N THR A 397 -1.71 6.85 15.46
CA THR A 397 -1.01 7.34 16.65
C THR A 397 -0.87 8.85 16.59
N LEU A 398 -0.33 9.37 15.48
CA LEU A 398 0.02 10.79 15.34
C LEU A 398 -1.19 11.73 15.40
N LEU A 399 -2.15 11.59 14.47
CA LEU A 399 -3.32 12.46 14.39
C LEU A 399 -4.22 12.37 15.64
N PRO A 400 -4.44 11.19 16.27
CA PRO A 400 -5.05 11.13 17.58
C PRO A 400 -4.34 11.99 18.64
N ALA A 401 -3.01 11.99 18.70
CA ALA A 401 -2.24 12.79 19.65
C ALA A 401 -2.27 14.30 19.34
N LEU A 402 -2.47 14.65 18.07
CA LEU A 402 -2.54 16.02 17.57
C LEU A 402 -3.95 16.63 17.57
N ARG A 403 -4.97 15.92 18.07
CA ARG A 403 -6.39 16.31 17.90
C ARG A 403 -6.74 17.73 18.38
N ARG A 404 -6.00 18.27 19.36
CA ARG A 404 -6.20 19.62 19.93
C ARG A 404 -5.17 20.64 19.44
N LYS A 405 -4.35 20.28 18.46
CA LYS A 405 -3.28 21.12 17.92
C LYS A 405 -3.73 21.76 16.61
N CYS A 406 -3.20 22.94 16.29
CA CYS A 406 -3.50 23.64 15.04
C CYS A 406 -2.74 22.99 13.88
N ILE A 407 -3.43 22.13 13.12
CA ILE A 407 -2.91 21.48 11.91
C ILE A 407 -3.52 22.14 10.68
N LYS A 408 -2.68 22.80 9.86
CA LYS A 408 -3.12 23.50 8.65
C LYS A 408 -3.12 22.60 7.42
N TYR A 409 -2.10 21.75 7.28
CA TYR A 409 -1.95 20.86 6.13
C TYR A 409 -1.80 19.40 6.55
N ILE A 410 -2.31 18.51 5.71
CA ILE A 410 -1.85 17.12 5.62
C ILE A 410 -1.44 16.81 4.18
N ALA A 411 -0.24 16.25 4.01
CA ALA A 411 0.35 15.98 2.72
C ALA A 411 0.60 14.48 2.49
N SER A 412 0.27 13.99 1.30
CA SER A 412 0.64 12.64 0.83
C SER A 412 0.64 12.60 -0.68
N TYR A 413 1.68 12.01 -1.27
CA TYR A 413 1.89 11.96 -2.73
C TYR A 413 0.69 11.46 -3.57
N GLY A 414 -0.22 10.68 -2.97
CA GLY A 414 -1.40 10.13 -3.67
C GLY A 414 -2.69 10.91 -3.44
N GLY A 415 -2.71 11.89 -2.53
CA GLY A 415 -3.87 12.73 -2.23
C GLY A 415 -5.02 12.05 -1.48
N LEU A 416 -5.44 10.84 -1.88
CA LEU A 416 -6.64 10.18 -1.36
C LEU A 416 -6.62 9.95 0.16
N ARG A 417 -5.54 9.35 0.68
CA ARG A 417 -5.39 9.10 2.13
C ARG A 417 -5.31 10.38 2.95
N ALA A 418 -4.64 11.40 2.42
CA ALA A 418 -4.57 12.70 3.08
C ALA A 418 -5.97 13.35 3.12
N SER A 419 -6.76 13.21 2.06
CA SER A 419 -8.14 13.71 1.97
C SER A 419 -9.07 13.00 2.98
N GLU A 420 -8.97 11.66 3.09
CA GLU A 420 -9.71 10.86 4.08
C GLU A 420 -9.43 11.33 5.51
N LEU A 421 -8.15 11.54 5.84
CA LEU A 421 -7.74 11.97 7.17
C LEU A 421 -8.06 13.45 7.43
N ALA A 422 -7.97 14.31 6.42
CA ALA A 422 -8.32 15.70 6.54
C ALA A 422 -9.80 15.88 6.88
N ALA A 423 -10.69 15.17 6.21
CA ALA A 423 -12.11 15.14 6.55
C ALA A 423 -12.35 14.64 7.97
N LYS A 424 -11.67 13.56 8.38
CA LYS A 424 -11.83 12.96 9.71
C LYS A 424 -11.33 13.84 10.87
N TYR A 425 -10.25 14.57 10.67
CA TYR A 425 -9.57 15.35 11.72
C TYR A 425 -9.77 16.87 11.58
N GLY A 426 -10.58 17.31 10.61
CA GLY A 426 -10.89 18.73 10.39
C GLY A 426 -9.69 19.55 9.89
N ILE A 427 -8.83 18.95 9.05
CA ILE A 427 -7.65 19.63 8.51
C ILE A 427 -8.06 20.40 7.24
N PRO A 428 -7.78 21.72 7.15
CA PRO A 428 -8.37 22.58 6.12
C PRO A 428 -7.70 22.48 4.75
N LEU A 429 -6.43 22.08 4.66
CA LEU A 429 -5.70 22.00 3.39
C LEU A 429 -5.07 20.62 3.20
N ILE A 430 -5.20 20.10 1.99
CA ILE A 430 -4.69 18.78 1.60
C ILE A 430 -3.70 18.98 0.48
N ALA A 431 -2.49 18.43 0.62
CA ALA A 431 -1.43 18.57 -0.38
C ALA A 431 -0.92 17.21 -0.89
N THR A 432 -0.42 17.18 -2.11
CA THR A 432 0.42 16.09 -2.64
C THR A 432 1.88 16.49 -2.74
N ASP A 433 2.16 17.79 -2.92
CA ASP A 433 3.49 18.38 -2.89
C ASP A 433 3.78 19.06 -1.56
N TYR A 434 4.73 18.50 -0.80
CA TYR A 434 5.14 19.08 0.47
C TYR A 434 5.86 20.42 0.29
N ARG A 435 6.45 20.70 -0.88
CA ARG A 435 7.19 21.95 -1.13
C ARG A 435 6.26 23.16 -1.12
N LYS A 436 5.02 22.98 -1.58
CA LYS A 436 3.95 24.00 -1.47
C LYS A 436 3.59 24.29 -0.01
N VAL A 437 3.64 23.28 0.85
CA VAL A 437 3.45 23.44 2.31
C VAL A 437 4.60 24.22 2.92
N LEU A 438 5.85 23.94 2.53
CA LEU A 438 7.03 24.66 3.03
C LEU A 438 7.05 26.14 2.61
N ALA A 439 6.54 26.44 1.41
CA ALA A 439 6.42 27.81 0.91
C ALA A 439 5.40 28.67 1.68
N ASP A 440 4.47 28.05 2.41
CA ASP A 440 3.47 28.76 3.21
C ASP A 440 4.11 29.38 4.46
N ARG A 441 4.19 30.71 4.50
CA ARG A 441 4.72 31.47 5.65
C ARG A 441 3.88 31.31 6.92
N GLY A 442 2.62 30.89 6.79
CA GLY A 442 1.73 30.63 7.91
C GLY A 442 1.98 29.29 8.61
N VAL A 443 2.78 28.39 8.05
CA VAL A 443 3.21 27.14 8.71
C VAL A 443 4.56 27.38 9.38
N ASN A 444 4.73 26.96 10.63
CA ASN A 444 6.01 27.06 11.34
C ASN A 444 6.52 25.72 11.90
N LEU A 445 5.69 24.68 11.95
CA LEU A 445 6.10 23.33 12.34
C LEU A 445 5.78 22.32 11.23
N VAL A 446 6.74 21.47 10.88
CA VAL A 446 6.58 20.36 9.94
C VAL A 446 6.76 19.05 10.68
N ILE A 447 5.75 18.19 10.62
CA ILE A 447 5.71 16.88 11.27
C ILE A 447 5.79 15.81 10.17
N ILE A 448 6.90 15.07 10.13
CA ILE A 448 7.23 14.11 9.08
C ILE A 448 6.96 12.69 9.60
N ALA A 449 6.05 11.98 8.94
CA ALA A 449 5.67 10.58 9.22
C ALA A 449 5.59 9.77 7.92
N THR A 450 6.62 9.93 7.07
CA THR A 450 6.76 9.24 5.78
C THR A 450 7.53 7.92 5.96
N ARG A 451 7.99 7.33 4.85
CA ARG A 451 8.96 6.23 4.91
C ARG A 451 10.36 6.76 5.26
N HIS A 452 11.21 5.88 5.80
CA HIS A 452 12.52 6.24 6.34
C HIS A 452 13.44 6.88 5.28
N ASP A 453 13.41 6.39 4.04
CA ASP A 453 14.18 6.92 2.91
C ASP A 453 13.83 8.37 2.54
N GLN A 454 12.68 8.88 2.98
CA GLN A 454 12.22 10.24 2.67
C GLN A 454 12.48 11.24 3.81
N HIS A 455 12.83 10.77 5.01
CA HIS A 455 12.97 11.63 6.19
C HIS A 455 14.02 12.72 6.00
N VAL A 456 15.22 12.35 5.55
CA VAL A 456 16.37 13.25 5.41
C VAL A 456 16.06 14.41 4.47
N ALA A 457 15.53 14.11 3.28
CA ALA A 457 15.26 15.13 2.27
C ALA A 457 14.21 16.13 2.77
N ILE A 458 13.08 15.63 3.29
CA ILE A 458 11.97 16.46 3.75
C ILE A 458 12.39 17.28 4.99
N ALA A 459 13.11 16.68 5.94
CA ALA A 459 13.58 17.37 7.14
C ALA A 459 14.57 18.50 6.79
N ALA A 460 15.54 18.22 5.90
CA ALA A 460 16.50 19.23 5.47
C ALA A 460 15.82 20.38 4.71
N ASP A 461 14.85 20.10 3.83
CA ASP A 461 14.10 21.13 3.12
C ASP A 461 13.26 21.99 4.08
N ALA A 462 12.62 21.39 5.07
CA ALA A 462 11.84 22.11 6.07
C ALA A 462 12.71 23.02 6.96
N LEU A 463 13.88 22.55 7.38
CA LEU A 463 14.85 23.36 8.15
C LEU A 463 15.36 24.55 7.32
N ARG A 464 15.73 24.32 6.05
CA ARG A 464 16.15 25.40 5.13
C ARG A 464 15.03 26.41 4.87
N ALA A 465 13.78 25.98 4.90
CA ALA A 465 12.62 26.85 4.81
C ALA A 465 12.28 27.60 6.12
N GLY A 466 13.14 27.50 7.15
CA GLY A 466 12.96 28.17 8.44
C GLY A 466 11.79 27.61 9.26
N LYS A 467 11.53 26.30 9.16
CA LYS A 467 10.46 25.62 9.92
C LYS A 467 11.06 24.78 11.05
N HIS A 468 10.38 24.73 12.19
CA HIS A 468 10.61 23.68 13.18
C HIS A 468 10.29 22.32 12.56
N VAL A 469 11.06 21.28 12.92
CA VAL A 469 10.89 19.94 12.36
C VAL A 469 10.70 18.92 13.48
N PHE A 470 9.59 18.19 13.39
CA PHE A 470 9.45 16.88 14.01
C PHE A 470 9.56 15.82 12.93
N VAL A 471 10.40 14.81 13.12
CA VAL A 471 10.55 13.70 12.20
C VAL A 471 10.44 12.38 12.94
N GLU A 472 9.57 11.48 12.47
CA GLU A 472 9.50 10.14 13.03
C GLU A 472 10.83 9.41 12.89
N LYS A 473 11.09 8.48 13.81
CA LYS A 473 12.33 7.70 13.78
C LYS A 473 12.31 6.67 12.66
N PRO A 474 13.49 6.26 12.14
CA PRO A 474 14.80 6.83 12.40
C PRO A 474 14.98 8.16 11.66
N LEU A 475 15.87 9.03 12.14
CA LEU A 475 16.18 10.26 11.40
C LEU A 475 16.72 9.97 9.99
N SER A 476 17.64 8.99 9.90
CA SER A 476 18.31 8.57 8.68
C SER A 476 18.61 7.07 8.74
N ILE A 477 18.72 6.45 7.56
CA ILE A 477 19.18 5.06 7.39
C ILE A 477 20.69 4.97 7.11
N ASP A 478 21.36 6.10 6.90
CA ASP A 478 22.81 6.19 6.67
C ASP A 478 23.44 7.43 7.34
N ALA A 479 24.76 7.43 7.47
CA ALA A 479 25.51 8.49 8.16
C ALA A 479 25.48 9.81 7.38
N ALA A 480 25.59 9.73 6.05
CA ALA A 480 25.57 10.90 5.17
C ALA A 480 24.26 11.69 5.30
N GLY A 481 23.14 11.01 5.51
CA GLY A 481 21.84 11.63 5.76
C GLY A 481 21.76 12.36 7.10
N ILE A 482 22.42 11.85 8.15
CA ILE A 482 22.54 12.56 9.43
C ILE A 482 23.29 13.88 9.23
N ASP A 483 24.43 13.82 8.54
CA ASP A 483 25.27 15.01 8.31
C ASP A 483 24.57 16.06 7.42
N LYS A 484 23.77 15.62 6.45
CA LYS A 484 22.91 16.50 5.63
C LYS A 484 21.90 17.25 6.49
N VAL A 485 21.21 16.58 7.42
CA VAL A 485 20.23 17.24 8.31
C VAL A 485 20.94 18.14 9.32
N LYS A 486 22.07 17.70 9.88
CA LYS A 486 22.89 18.52 10.79
C LYS A 486 23.31 19.83 10.13
N THR A 487 23.83 19.76 8.90
CA THR A 487 24.21 20.94 8.11
C THR A 487 23.00 21.84 7.82
N ALA A 488 21.83 21.25 7.51
CA ALA A 488 20.61 22.02 7.27
C ALA A 488 20.11 22.75 8.53
N LEU A 489 20.24 22.13 9.71
CA LEU A 489 19.90 22.76 10.99
C LEU A 489 20.84 23.93 11.32
N GLN A 490 22.15 23.73 11.12
CA GLN A 490 23.16 24.76 11.36
C GLN A 490 23.00 25.98 10.45
N ASN A 491 22.58 25.76 9.20
CA ASN A 491 22.40 26.81 8.19
C ASN A 491 20.95 27.29 8.09
N ALA A 492 20.09 26.99 9.06
CA ALA A 492 18.70 27.43 9.03
C ALA A 492 18.62 28.97 9.09
N PRO A 493 17.71 29.60 8.33
CA PRO A 493 17.65 31.07 8.23
C PRO A 493 17.11 31.76 9.49
N SER A 494 16.61 30.99 10.45
CA SER A 494 16.05 31.47 11.72
C SER A 494 16.26 30.40 12.80
N PRO A 495 16.20 30.77 14.10
CA PRO A 495 16.23 29.79 15.18
C PRO A 495 15.07 28.78 15.02
N VAL A 496 15.43 27.53 14.72
CA VAL A 496 14.49 26.42 14.56
C VAL A 496 14.98 25.21 15.34
N SER A 497 14.07 24.30 15.65
CA SER A 497 14.36 23.09 16.39
C SER A 497 14.15 21.86 15.51
N LEU A 498 14.95 20.82 15.76
CA LEU A 498 14.77 19.47 15.24
C LEU A 498 14.36 18.56 16.40
N THR A 499 13.38 17.70 16.19
CA THR A 499 12.94 16.68 17.14
C THR A 499 12.72 15.37 16.39
N VAL A 500 13.36 14.31 16.83
CA VAL A 500 13.10 12.94 16.39
C VAL A 500 12.01 12.31 17.27
N GLY A 501 11.16 11.46 16.69
CA GLY A 501 10.04 10.76 17.33
C GLY A 501 10.42 9.72 18.41
N PHE A 502 11.39 10.02 19.27
CA PHE A 502 11.76 9.20 20.43
C PHE A 502 10.79 9.38 21.60
N ASN A 503 9.53 9.01 21.37
CA ASN A 503 8.42 9.23 22.30
C ASN A 503 8.62 8.59 23.69
N ARG A 504 9.45 7.55 23.81
CA ARG A 504 9.67 6.82 25.07
C ARG A 504 10.24 7.69 26.18
N ARG A 505 11.03 8.71 25.83
CA ARG A 505 11.59 9.68 26.77
C ARG A 505 10.52 10.36 27.62
N TYR A 506 9.35 10.59 27.01
CA TYR A 506 8.24 11.39 27.55
C TYR A 506 7.14 10.53 28.16
N ALA A 507 7.29 9.20 28.18
CA ALA A 507 6.30 8.35 28.81
C ALA A 507 6.27 8.62 30.32
N PRO A 508 5.10 8.77 30.97
CA PRO A 508 5.05 9.15 32.38
C PRO A 508 5.80 8.19 33.33
N HIS A 509 5.82 6.89 33.03
CA HIS A 509 6.65 5.93 33.78
C HIS A 509 8.15 6.19 33.62
N VAL A 510 8.61 6.56 32.41
CA VAL A 510 10.02 6.87 32.17
C VAL A 510 10.40 8.20 32.81
N ALA A 511 9.52 9.20 32.77
CA ALA A 511 9.70 10.46 33.51
C ALA A 511 9.86 10.19 35.02
N GLN A 512 8.98 9.38 35.61
CA GLN A 512 9.10 8.96 37.01
C GLN A 512 10.43 8.23 37.30
N MET A 513 10.87 7.34 36.39
CA MET A 513 12.17 6.69 36.53
C MET A 513 13.32 7.72 36.55
N ARG A 514 13.28 8.73 35.68
CA ARG A 514 14.30 9.80 35.62
C ARG A 514 14.33 10.63 36.90
N GLU A 515 13.18 10.88 37.52
CA GLU A 515 13.10 11.61 38.79
C GLU A 515 13.64 10.80 39.98
N LEU A 516 13.41 9.48 39.98
CA LEU A 516 13.88 8.60 41.05
C LEU A 516 15.36 8.25 40.96
N LEU A 517 15.91 8.22 39.74
CA LEU A 517 17.30 7.85 39.49
C LEU A 517 18.23 9.05 39.70
N GLU A 518 19.08 8.95 40.72
CA GLU A 518 20.16 9.91 40.98
C GLU A 518 21.38 9.69 40.08
N GLY A 519 22.34 10.62 40.10
CA GLY A 519 23.58 10.49 39.36
C GLY A 519 24.44 9.29 39.79
N GLY A 520 25.19 8.72 38.85
CA GLY A 520 26.09 7.58 39.07
C GLY A 520 26.00 6.55 37.92
N PRO A 521 26.96 5.61 37.80
CA PRO A 521 26.89 4.56 36.79
C PRO A 521 25.67 3.66 36.98
N MET A 522 25.05 3.27 35.86
CA MET A 522 23.87 2.41 35.83
C MET A 522 24.09 1.24 34.87
N ASN A 523 23.42 0.13 35.14
CA ASN A 523 23.22 -0.94 34.17
C ASN A 523 21.76 -0.94 33.74
N ILE A 524 21.51 -0.82 32.43
CA ILE A 524 20.17 -0.84 31.86
C ILE A 524 19.99 -2.07 30.99
N VAL A 525 18.92 -2.84 31.20
CA VAL A 525 18.54 -3.96 30.33
C VAL A 525 17.15 -3.67 29.76
N ILE A 526 17.05 -3.66 28.44
CA ILE A 526 15.80 -3.48 27.72
C ILE A 526 15.54 -4.71 26.87
N THR A 527 14.39 -5.35 27.08
CA THR A 527 13.95 -6.49 26.29
C THR A 527 12.69 -6.14 25.52
N VAL A 528 12.73 -6.37 24.20
CA VAL A 528 11.67 -6.05 23.25
C VAL A 528 11.26 -7.31 22.50
N ASN A 529 10.03 -7.76 22.74
CA ASN A 529 9.38 -8.82 21.98
C ASN A 529 8.49 -8.18 20.90
N ALA A 530 9.08 -7.84 19.77
CA ALA A 530 8.47 -7.01 18.75
C ALA A 530 7.51 -7.76 17.82
N GLY A 531 7.48 -9.10 17.89
CA GLY A 531 6.72 -10.00 17.03
C GLY A 531 7.22 -10.06 15.59
N CYS A 532 6.80 -11.08 14.84
CA CYS A 532 7.23 -11.27 13.44
C CYS A 532 6.43 -10.38 12.48
N ILE A 533 7.10 -9.78 11.50
CA ILE A 533 6.46 -9.11 10.35
C ILE A 533 6.52 -10.09 9.18
N LEU A 534 5.35 -10.55 8.72
CA LEU A 534 5.25 -11.48 7.60
C LEU A 534 5.18 -10.74 6.26
N GLY A 535 5.85 -11.30 5.25
CA GLY A 535 5.75 -10.87 3.86
C GLY A 535 6.83 -9.87 3.42
N ASN A 536 6.87 -9.57 2.12
CA ASN A 536 7.83 -8.64 1.55
C ASN A 536 7.37 -7.20 1.80
N THR A 537 7.89 -6.56 2.85
CA THR A 537 7.56 -5.18 3.24
C THR A 537 8.73 -4.24 3.00
N TRP A 538 8.46 -2.95 2.75
CA TRP A 538 9.51 -1.93 2.56
C TRP A 538 10.47 -1.79 3.74
N ILE A 539 10.10 -2.28 4.93
CA ILE A 539 10.95 -2.27 6.13
C ILE A 539 12.16 -3.20 5.95
N HIS A 540 11.99 -4.32 5.24
CA HIS A 540 13.06 -5.30 4.99
C HIS A 540 13.99 -4.90 3.84
N ASP A 541 13.60 -3.93 3.02
CA ASP A 541 14.46 -3.35 1.99
C ASP A 541 15.50 -2.44 2.67
N SER A 542 16.79 -2.78 2.50
CA SER A 542 17.90 -2.07 3.13
C SER A 542 18.01 -0.61 2.69
N THR A 543 17.58 -0.30 1.46
CA THR A 543 17.64 1.05 0.88
C THR A 543 16.44 1.92 1.23
N ARG A 544 15.32 1.30 1.62
CA ARG A 544 14.06 1.99 1.95
C ARG A 544 13.78 2.04 3.45
N GLY A 545 13.91 0.88 4.12
CA GLY A 545 13.54 0.68 5.51
C GLY A 545 14.72 0.56 6.47
N GLY A 546 15.83 -0.01 6.02
CA GLY A 546 17.03 -0.20 6.85
C GLY A 546 16.91 -1.29 7.92
N GLY A 547 15.83 -2.09 7.91
CA GLY A 547 15.57 -3.13 8.91
C GLY A 547 15.04 -2.60 10.25
N ARG A 548 14.65 -3.50 11.15
CA ARG A 548 14.03 -3.13 12.44
C ARG A 548 15.03 -2.70 13.50
N LEU A 549 16.31 -3.08 13.38
CA LEU A 549 17.37 -2.52 14.21
C LEU A 549 17.44 -0.99 14.05
N VAL A 550 17.55 -0.50 12.81
CA VAL A 550 17.58 0.93 12.53
C VAL A 550 16.19 1.56 12.71
N GLY A 551 15.15 0.88 12.23
CA GLY A 551 13.79 1.41 12.19
C GLY A 551 13.02 1.40 13.50
N GLU A 552 13.32 0.51 14.45
CA GLU A 552 12.57 0.38 15.72
C GLU A 552 13.48 0.30 16.94
N ALA A 553 14.59 -0.47 16.90
CA ALA A 553 15.45 -0.64 18.07
C ALA A 553 16.14 0.67 18.48
N CYS A 554 16.28 1.63 17.56
CA CYS A 554 16.76 2.99 17.81
C CYS A 554 16.01 3.70 18.94
N HIS A 555 14.72 3.42 19.17
CA HIS A 555 13.98 3.95 20.33
C HIS A 555 14.61 3.58 21.66
N PHE A 556 15.16 2.37 21.76
CA PHE A 556 15.68 1.82 23.00
C PHE A 556 17.15 2.18 23.20
N ILE A 557 17.91 2.28 22.10
CA ILE A 557 19.27 2.84 22.12
C ILE A 557 19.20 4.29 22.63
N ASP A 558 18.29 5.08 22.07
CA ASP A 558 17.98 6.44 22.55
C ASP A 558 17.59 6.47 24.03
N LEU A 559 16.68 5.58 24.44
CA LEU A 559 16.17 5.54 25.80
C LEU A 559 17.27 5.24 26.84
N VAL A 560 18.25 4.40 26.50
CA VAL A 560 19.40 4.13 27.37
C VAL A 560 20.21 5.41 27.60
N ALA A 561 20.55 6.15 26.53
CA ALA A 561 21.26 7.43 26.65
C ALA A 561 20.46 8.46 27.46
N TRP A 562 19.14 8.52 27.24
CA TRP A 562 18.23 9.41 27.96
C TRP A 562 18.18 9.11 29.47
N ILE A 563 18.01 7.84 29.86
CA ILE A 563 17.91 7.46 31.28
C ILE A 563 19.22 7.75 32.02
N THR A 564 20.34 7.39 31.41
CA THR A 564 21.69 7.54 31.99
C THR A 564 22.24 8.96 31.97
N GLN A 565 21.64 9.86 31.20
CA GLN A 565 22.13 11.24 30.99
C GLN A 565 23.55 11.26 30.43
N SER A 566 23.86 10.33 29.53
CA SER A 566 25.20 10.17 29.01
C SER A 566 25.17 9.75 27.55
N ARG A 567 26.15 10.25 26.79
CA ARG A 567 26.32 9.86 25.40
C ARG A 567 26.86 8.44 25.29
N ILE A 568 26.38 7.72 24.29
CA ILE A 568 26.91 6.41 23.90
C ILE A 568 28.24 6.62 23.18
N THR A 569 29.27 5.88 23.57
CA THR A 569 30.62 5.98 23.03
C THR A 569 30.99 4.80 22.15
N GLU A 570 30.52 3.59 22.47
CA GLU A 570 30.81 2.36 21.72
C GLU A 570 29.61 1.42 21.73
N VAL A 571 29.47 0.63 20.66
CA VAL A 571 28.39 -0.34 20.48
C VAL A 571 28.94 -1.68 20.02
N CYS A 572 28.41 -2.79 20.54
CA CYS A 572 28.67 -4.14 20.05
C CYS A 572 27.34 -4.89 19.84
N THR A 573 27.13 -5.46 18.65
CA THR A 573 25.87 -6.13 18.32
C THR A 573 26.09 -7.57 17.90
N HIS A 574 25.30 -8.47 18.48
CA HIS A 574 25.19 -9.85 18.03
C HIS A 574 23.78 -10.11 17.50
N ALA A 575 23.68 -10.64 16.28
CA ALA A 575 22.41 -11.01 15.66
C ALA A 575 22.33 -12.51 15.40
N LEU A 576 21.11 -13.05 15.48
CA LEU A 576 20.84 -14.45 15.20
C LEU A 576 20.91 -14.73 13.68
N THR A 577 21.51 -15.86 13.30
CA THR A 577 21.56 -16.31 11.90
C THR A 577 20.33 -17.15 11.57
N VAL A 578 19.52 -16.71 10.60
CA VAL A 578 18.34 -17.44 10.09
C VAL A 578 18.54 -17.74 8.61
N GLY A 579 18.45 -19.00 8.21
CA GLY A 579 18.59 -19.38 6.79
C GLY A 579 19.92 -18.96 6.15
N GLY A 580 21.00 -18.90 6.95
CA GLY A 580 22.34 -18.48 6.50
C GLY A 580 22.56 -16.97 6.45
N CYS A 581 21.58 -16.13 6.82
CA CYS A 581 21.72 -14.67 6.85
C CYS A 581 21.54 -14.12 8.28
N LEU A 582 22.28 -13.07 8.62
CA LEU A 582 22.11 -12.35 9.90
C LEU A 582 20.74 -11.65 9.93
N SER A 583 19.99 -11.86 11.01
CA SER A 583 18.67 -11.26 11.22
C SER A 583 18.78 -9.96 12.01
N SER A 584 18.62 -8.82 11.34
CA SER A 584 18.50 -7.51 12.00
C SER A 584 17.24 -7.36 12.89
N GLU A 585 16.41 -8.40 12.97
CA GLU A 585 15.17 -8.44 13.76
C GLU A 585 15.30 -9.31 15.02
N ASN A 586 16.44 -9.98 15.21
CA ASN A 586 16.75 -10.79 16.38
C ASN A 586 18.19 -10.50 16.82
N ALA A 587 18.37 -9.39 17.53
CA ALA A 587 19.68 -8.87 17.89
C ALA A 587 19.77 -8.46 19.36
N SER A 588 20.97 -8.59 19.93
CA SER A 588 21.35 -8.05 21.23
C SER A 588 22.43 -7.00 21.03
N VAL A 589 22.17 -5.79 21.51
CA VAL A 589 23.05 -4.62 21.36
C VAL A 589 23.59 -4.24 22.74
N LEU A 590 24.91 -4.22 22.88
CA LEU A 590 25.64 -3.75 24.05
C LEU A 590 26.11 -2.31 23.81
N LEU A 591 25.90 -1.45 24.79
CA LEU A 591 26.19 -0.01 24.73
C LEU A 591 27.14 0.37 25.87
N ARG A 592 28.20 1.11 25.55
CA ARG A 592 29.06 1.79 26.53
C ARG A 592 28.77 3.28 26.52
N LEU A 593 28.71 3.87 27.70
CA LEU A 593 28.41 5.29 27.87
C LEU A 593 29.57 6.04 28.50
N ALA A 594 29.65 7.34 28.22
CA ALA A 594 30.76 8.18 28.67
C ALA A 594 30.87 8.31 30.20
N ASN A 595 29.76 8.16 30.93
CA ASN A 595 29.74 8.23 32.40
C ASN A 595 30.06 6.88 33.08
N GLY A 596 30.49 5.87 32.33
CA GLY A 596 30.76 4.52 32.84
C GLY A 596 29.53 3.62 32.97
N SER A 597 28.32 4.11 32.63
CA SER A 597 27.14 3.25 32.53
C SER A 597 27.25 2.27 31.37
N ALA A 598 26.46 1.19 31.45
CA ALA A 598 26.30 0.24 30.36
C ALA A 598 24.82 -0.03 30.09
N GLY A 599 24.49 -0.33 28.84
CA GLY A 599 23.15 -0.69 28.41
C GLY A 599 23.13 -1.93 27.53
N THR A 600 22.10 -2.75 27.67
CA THR A 600 21.84 -3.89 26.79
C THR A 600 20.42 -3.77 26.22
N VAL A 601 20.30 -3.79 24.90
CA VAL A 601 19.02 -3.80 24.20
C VAL A 601 18.87 -5.13 23.47
N HIS A 602 17.94 -5.95 23.93
CA HIS A 602 17.49 -7.16 23.28
C HIS A 602 16.27 -6.84 22.41
N TYR A 603 16.40 -7.04 21.10
CA TYR A 603 15.33 -6.83 20.14
C TYR A 603 15.02 -8.13 19.41
N PHE A 604 13.87 -8.73 19.71
CA PHE A 604 13.49 -10.05 19.24
C PHE A 604 12.15 -10.02 18.48
N SER A 605 12.11 -10.64 17.30
CA SER A 605 10.90 -10.81 16.51
C SER A 605 10.34 -12.23 16.56
N ASN A 606 11.10 -13.17 17.13
CA ASN A 606 10.75 -14.59 17.22
C ASN A 606 10.02 -14.99 18.53
N GLY A 607 9.77 -14.05 19.44
CA GLY A 607 9.07 -14.33 20.70
C GLY A 607 7.57 -14.54 20.52
N HIS A 608 6.95 -15.28 21.45
CA HIS A 608 5.52 -15.55 21.43
C HIS A 608 4.72 -14.28 21.79
N GLY A 609 3.62 -13.99 21.07
CA GLY A 609 2.87 -12.75 21.28
C GLY A 609 2.09 -12.64 22.60
N GLY A 610 2.04 -13.71 23.40
CA GLY A 610 1.53 -13.69 24.77
C GLY A 610 2.52 -13.12 25.80
N TYR A 611 3.80 -12.97 25.45
CA TYR A 611 4.81 -12.36 26.31
C TYR A 611 4.74 -10.82 26.18
N PRO A 612 4.90 -10.06 27.28
CA PRO A 612 4.88 -8.59 27.24
C PRO A 612 5.82 -8.01 26.19
N LYS A 613 5.37 -6.94 25.51
CA LYS A 613 6.11 -6.40 24.38
C LYS A 613 7.45 -5.79 24.79
N GLU A 614 7.48 -5.06 25.89
CA GLU A 614 8.64 -4.27 26.31
C GLU A 614 8.84 -4.37 27.81
N ARG A 615 10.08 -4.60 28.23
CA ARG A 615 10.52 -4.59 29.61
C ARG A 615 11.80 -3.78 29.74
N ILE A 616 11.87 -2.89 30.72
CA ILE A 616 13.04 -2.05 30.99
C ILE A 616 13.43 -2.22 32.45
N GLU A 617 14.69 -2.54 32.70
CA GLU A 617 15.27 -2.76 34.02
C GLU A 617 16.46 -1.83 34.19
N VAL A 618 16.50 -1.08 35.28
CA VAL A 618 17.60 -0.16 35.60
C VAL A 618 18.13 -0.50 36.99
N HIS A 619 19.42 -0.81 37.07
CA HIS A 619 20.12 -1.13 38.30
C HIS A 619 21.17 -0.06 38.59
N SER A 620 21.11 0.55 39.77
CA SER A 620 22.09 1.55 40.21
C SER A 620 22.11 1.66 41.73
N LEU A 621 23.31 1.68 42.32
CA LEU A 621 23.54 2.00 43.74
C LEU A 621 22.64 1.21 44.71
N GLY A 622 22.52 -0.12 44.52
CA GLY A 622 21.69 -0.99 45.36
C GLY A 622 20.17 -0.88 45.11
N ARG A 623 19.75 -0.07 44.15
CA ARG A 623 18.36 0.19 43.79
C ARG A 623 18.03 -0.40 42.42
N THR A 624 16.77 -0.77 42.20
CA THR A 624 16.31 -1.32 40.93
C THR A 624 14.93 -0.79 40.56
N LEU A 625 14.76 -0.36 39.32
CA LEU A 625 13.47 -0.02 38.72
C LEU A 625 13.15 -1.01 37.60
N VAL A 626 11.91 -1.52 37.59
CA VAL A 626 11.41 -2.45 36.57
C VAL A 626 10.14 -1.91 35.97
N LEU A 627 10.15 -1.61 34.67
CA LEU A 627 9.01 -1.16 33.90
C LEU A 627 8.56 -2.27 32.93
N ASP A 628 7.33 -2.75 33.11
CA ASP A 628 6.70 -3.77 32.25
C ASP A 628 5.59 -3.12 31.38
N ASP A 629 5.83 -3.09 30.06
CA ASP A 629 4.94 -2.67 28.97
C ASP A 629 4.21 -1.33 29.20
N TYR A 630 4.84 -0.39 29.91
CA TYR A 630 4.25 0.91 30.30
C TYR A 630 2.93 0.78 31.09
N LYS A 631 2.73 -0.38 31.71
CA LYS A 631 1.58 -0.69 32.56
C LYS A 631 1.95 -0.64 34.03
N THR A 632 3.12 -1.19 34.38
CA THR A 632 3.57 -1.24 35.77
C THR A 632 5.04 -0.87 35.87
N LEU A 633 5.35 0.09 36.74
CA LEU A 633 6.70 0.39 37.23
C LEU A 633 6.80 -0.12 38.67
N ARG A 634 7.87 -0.83 39.01
CA ARG A 634 8.17 -1.29 40.37
C ARG A 634 9.53 -0.78 40.80
N GLY A 635 9.62 -0.35 42.05
CA GLY A 635 10.87 0.10 42.67
C GLY A 635 11.30 -0.83 43.79
N TYR A 636 12.59 -1.11 43.83
CA TYR A 636 13.26 -1.89 44.86
C TYR A 636 14.41 -1.07 45.43
N GLY A 637 14.47 -0.93 46.75
CA GLY A 637 15.49 -0.11 47.43
C GLY A 637 15.24 1.41 47.39
N PHE A 638 14.05 1.87 47.00
CA PHE A 638 13.68 3.29 47.05
C PHE A 638 12.84 3.59 48.28
N GLU A 639 13.24 4.56 49.08
CA GLU A 639 12.39 5.10 50.14
C GLU A 639 11.21 5.86 49.53
N GLY A 640 10.01 5.64 50.04
CA GLY A 640 8.79 6.34 49.56
C GLY A 640 8.23 5.88 48.21
N PHE A 641 8.93 5.03 47.44
CA PHE A 641 8.44 4.52 46.15
C PHE A 641 8.50 3.00 46.03
N ARG A 642 7.32 2.36 45.90
CA ARG A 642 7.20 0.90 45.68
C ARG A 642 6.77 0.54 44.26
N GLY A 643 6.02 1.43 43.60
CA GLY A 643 5.60 1.22 42.22
C GLY A 643 4.44 2.10 41.79
N MET A 644 4.13 2.02 40.49
CA MET A 644 3.05 2.72 39.81
C MET A 644 2.40 1.76 38.81
N THR A 645 1.06 1.65 38.83
CA THR A 645 0.31 0.68 37.99
C THR A 645 -0.64 1.35 36.98
N LYS A 646 -0.67 2.69 36.95
CA LYS A 646 -1.53 3.44 36.04
C LYS A 646 -0.95 3.38 34.64
N ASN A 647 -1.61 2.67 33.72
CA ASN A 647 -1.24 2.68 32.31
C ASN A 647 -1.34 4.12 31.76
N ALA A 648 -0.18 4.72 31.50
CA ALA A 648 -0.05 6.12 31.08
C ALA A 648 0.39 6.24 29.61
N GLY A 649 0.41 5.13 28.88
CA GLY A 649 0.86 5.11 27.49
C GLY A 649 2.37 5.26 27.32
N LYS A 650 2.79 5.39 26.06
CA LYS A 650 4.20 5.36 25.64
C LYS A 650 4.80 6.75 25.38
N GLY A 651 4.15 7.83 25.81
CA GLY A 651 4.71 9.19 25.70
C GLY A 651 4.42 9.95 24.40
N HIS A 652 3.57 9.45 23.49
CA HIS A 652 3.28 10.17 22.24
C HIS A 652 2.52 11.49 22.49
N GLN A 653 1.49 11.46 23.34
CA GLN A 653 0.70 12.65 23.65
C GLN A 653 1.58 13.68 24.36
N GLU A 654 2.32 13.23 25.36
CA GLU A 654 3.24 14.04 26.16
C GLU A 654 4.32 14.68 25.30
N GLN A 655 4.91 13.93 24.36
CA GLN A 655 5.90 14.46 23.43
C GLN A 655 5.34 15.60 22.57
N PHE A 656 4.14 15.44 21.99
CA PHE A 656 3.54 16.50 21.18
C PHE A 656 3.08 17.69 22.01
N ASP A 657 2.60 17.46 23.24
CA ASP A 657 2.22 18.56 24.12
C ASP A 657 3.42 19.42 24.48
N GLN A 658 4.53 18.80 24.89
CA GLN A 658 5.78 19.51 25.18
C GLN A 658 6.39 20.16 23.94
N LEU A 659 6.34 19.51 22.76
CA LEU A 659 6.84 20.09 21.51
C LEU A 659 6.14 21.40 21.18
N PHE A 660 4.81 21.40 21.21
CA PHE A 660 4.01 22.59 20.92
C PHE A 660 4.22 23.69 21.97
N GLU A 661 4.39 23.32 23.24
CA GLU A 661 4.70 24.28 24.30
C GLU A 661 6.08 24.93 24.09
N CYS A 662 7.14 24.14 23.83
CA CYS A 662 8.49 24.64 23.59
C CYS A 662 8.50 25.66 22.45
N ILE A 663 7.85 25.34 21.33
CA ILE A 663 7.78 26.22 20.15
C ILE A 663 6.95 27.47 20.46
N SER A 664 5.79 27.33 21.11
CA SER A 664 4.92 28.46 21.42
C SER A 664 5.56 29.46 22.39
N CYS A 665 6.38 28.98 23.32
CA CYS A 665 7.02 29.79 24.36
C CYS A 665 8.42 30.30 23.94
N GLY A 666 8.94 29.90 22.78
CA GLY A 666 10.31 30.22 22.37
C GLY A 666 11.38 29.65 23.32
N LYS A 667 11.07 28.53 24.00
CA LYS A 667 12.02 27.84 24.90
C LYS A 667 13.07 27.08 24.09
N GLU A 668 14.07 26.56 24.78
CA GLU A 668 15.05 25.63 24.23
C GLU A 668 14.37 24.46 23.48
N PRO A 669 15.04 23.89 22.44
CA PRO A 669 14.54 22.74 21.72
C PRO A 669 14.14 21.60 22.65
N LEU A 670 13.00 20.96 22.38
CA LEU A 670 12.50 19.82 23.17
C LEU A 670 13.55 18.70 23.32
N MET A 671 14.42 18.55 22.32
CA MET A 671 15.54 17.62 22.35
C MET A 671 16.82 18.34 21.91
N PRO A 672 17.90 18.26 22.71
CA PRO A 672 19.20 18.80 22.31
C PRO A 672 19.69 18.16 21.01
N PRO A 673 20.28 18.92 20.06
CA PRO A 673 20.78 18.35 18.82
C PRO A 673 21.82 17.22 19.02
N GLU A 674 22.68 17.34 20.03
CA GLU A 674 23.72 16.33 20.31
C GLU A 674 23.13 14.97 20.69
N ASP A 675 22.00 14.94 21.40
CA ASP A 675 21.26 13.70 21.70
C ASP A 675 20.79 13.02 20.41
N ILE A 676 20.27 13.82 19.45
CA ILE A 676 19.77 13.33 18.17
C ILE A 676 20.90 12.68 17.38
N TRP A 677 22.04 13.38 17.29
CA TRP A 677 23.20 12.89 16.56
C TRP A 677 23.77 11.63 17.19
N ASN A 678 23.92 11.62 18.53
CA ASN A 678 24.47 10.48 19.24
C ASN A 678 23.60 9.23 19.11
N ALA A 679 22.28 9.34 19.36
CA ALA A 679 21.38 8.19 19.25
C ALA A 679 21.29 7.65 17.81
N SER A 680 21.27 8.54 16.82
CA SER A 680 21.22 8.16 15.41
C SER A 680 22.52 7.47 14.96
N ARG A 681 23.68 8.03 15.32
CA ARG A 681 25.00 7.44 15.00
C ARG A 681 25.24 6.13 15.76
N ALA A 682 24.84 6.03 17.01
CA ALA A 682 24.90 4.78 17.79
C ALA A 682 24.04 3.68 17.18
N THR A 683 22.86 4.03 16.63
CA THR A 683 22.01 3.08 15.91
C THR A 683 22.69 2.53 14.66
N LEU A 684 23.34 3.39 13.87
CA LEU A 684 24.08 2.95 12.68
C LEU A 684 25.32 2.12 13.06
N ALA A 685 26.04 2.52 14.11
CA ALA A 685 27.14 1.74 14.66
C ALA A 685 26.69 0.35 15.15
N ALA A 686 25.47 0.23 15.70
CA ALA A 686 24.89 -1.07 16.06
C ALA A 686 24.72 -1.97 14.84
N ARG A 687 24.16 -1.42 13.75
CA ARG A 687 24.03 -2.15 12.48
C ARG A 687 25.39 -2.53 11.92
N ASP A 688 26.36 -1.63 11.92
CA ASP A 688 27.67 -1.90 11.34
C ASP A 688 28.43 -2.95 12.18
N SER A 689 28.34 -2.86 13.51
CA SER A 689 28.86 -3.85 14.46
C SER A 689 28.27 -5.24 14.27
N MET A 690 26.98 -5.34 13.91
CA MET A 690 26.33 -6.62 13.60
C MET A 690 27.06 -7.36 12.47
N TRP A 691 27.62 -6.63 11.50
CA TRP A 691 28.36 -7.20 10.37
C TRP A 691 29.83 -7.45 10.70
N THR A 692 30.47 -6.57 11.48
CA THR A 692 31.89 -6.72 11.82
C THR A 692 32.14 -7.69 12.98
N GLY A 693 31.13 -7.96 13.81
CA GLY A 693 31.25 -8.78 15.02
C GLY A 693 32.12 -8.16 16.11
N SER A 694 32.34 -6.84 16.06
CA SER A 694 33.28 -6.12 16.93
C SER A 694 32.67 -4.85 17.53
N TRP A 695 33.33 -4.30 18.56
CA TRP A 695 32.97 -2.99 19.09
C TRP A 695 33.23 -1.90 18.04
N VAL A 696 32.21 -1.07 17.79
CA VAL A 696 32.27 0.08 16.89
C VAL A 696 32.12 1.36 17.71
N LYS A 697 33.03 2.32 17.50
CA LYS A 697 32.97 3.64 18.16
C LYS A 697 31.87 4.48 17.53
N VAL A 698 31.15 5.22 18.38
CA VAL A 698 30.17 6.22 17.94
C VAL A 698 30.90 7.53 17.71
N SER A 699 31.31 7.76 16.46
CA SER A 699 31.94 9.00 16.00
C SER A 699 30.93 10.10 15.78
#